data_AF-A0A8T2W1E1-F1
#
_entry.id   AF-A0A8T2W1E1-F1
#
_cell.length_a   1.000
_cell.length_b   1.000
_cell.length_c   1.000
_cell.angle_alpha   90.00
_cell.angle_beta   90.00
_cell.angle_gamma   90.00
#
_symmetry.space_group_name_H-M   'P 1'
#
loop_
_entity.id
_entity.type
_entity.pdbx_description
1 polymer ?
#
loop_
_entity_poly.entity_id
_entity_poly.type
_entity_poly.pdbx_seq_one_letter_code
_entity_poly.pdbx_strand_id
1 'polypeptide(L)'
;MATQNGSHGVDPDFDEFSKLPGDTIEAKIESAVKKSKVVVFGRSTCPFCIEITRTLVEQAVPFTYYRIDLFSGSDGTISQATTHEALKNLTSQRTLPYVYVNGNLLGGCDATKELISTGEFDKMLGASPATGNGTGDVDVEVGSTAAKTPMKIVGVDEDSTKITGALLEFPNTVDGRVIRLVGFQVCIISTLLAILAYKKDQSWHWVAVGLLTDFCLRFYAGAGISPLGSIAMFTAAAWDLVGPRWFNRQTGPVWGAGPPKQFAVSVGIFFSAMIVIFQFTHVWPAATVFAAGLAAASFLEWALNFCAGCWVFGYAIRFGIIPDSVYIVHINTLPETKLTWEDWTKTVNPPTPQKFRENFRDYPKNTKIDLHYKTLKTTDWEREDFDYIKHSKIAFFSSVIGVAAVPALFKFMSMAPRFQTSDLIWQILTLLSLVYTVIFTVPYIIKWIKYPQKIKSEWQHPMMNNAFTVPSMTLIVYAFLATGNYSTPLARVLFWIGSSTAFFLSIIIIGNILSTIRHPGHLNGAWQMAPVGLYIAAVVGPIVDPRYTQVCFLFFGFASIMYITLFIMTFQNVAINYLADPRQRMFSAIWFAAPSVASIAWTVLTASAAGGMYVMDPIAQTLFYVGISMGLLNIWMSWRRFLWADKFFMQMHAFGFPTAALAWAAVLYDGTVQTALTKVLAVVCICVACVISFVLTMRTLAGIARLKVFIPEHKWGPMSHLPLFQEAARTLLARIGTTTEALAEDPSNTRLLSSLKNSWTNFTTINTFYSTIKRNICLPQIGDFFPGHQAQALANNETMIQEQMKIDALLSSPAADTVALKTAMTDFIQLCRDTYDHVEDHIRPVVRRYIPGPVQKKIMVDCWDDAPKEGWWATIPIVVQNLPMQAQRLTYIRAFLWAMPERCQQIGTMVALGVDSVTWYRLKHQLPEIIPRGEAGWKKF
;
A
#
# COMPACT_ATOMS: atom_id res chain seq x y z
N MET A 1 39.44 18.36 -21.93
CA MET A 1 39.70 19.43 -20.94
C MET A 1 39.06 18.96 -19.65
N ALA A 2 39.78 18.46 -18.65
CA ALA A 2 40.96 18.97 -17.92
C ALA A 2 40.57 19.82 -16.69
N THR A 3 41.33 19.58 -15.60
CA THR A 3 41.50 20.39 -14.38
C THR A 3 40.33 20.67 -13.43
N GLN A 4 40.28 19.84 -12.38
CA GLN A 4 40.58 20.22 -10.97
C GLN A 4 39.69 21.17 -10.13
N ASN A 5 39.45 20.64 -8.91
CA ASN A 5 39.44 21.29 -7.59
C ASN A 5 38.20 22.06 -7.10
N GLY A 6 37.66 21.55 -5.99
CA GLY A 6 36.51 22.11 -5.25
C GLY A 6 36.24 21.38 -3.93
N SER A 7 37.30 21.06 -3.16
CA SER A 7 37.30 20.66 -1.74
C SER A 7 36.17 19.76 -1.20
N HIS A 8 36.51 18.48 -1.03
CA HIS A 8 36.41 17.79 0.27
C HIS A 8 35.18 18.05 1.17
N GLY A 9 34.12 17.26 0.94
CA GLY A 9 33.45 16.60 2.07
C GLY A 9 34.25 15.34 2.43
N VAL A 10 35.28 15.47 3.28
CA VAL A 10 36.02 14.31 3.79
C VAL A 10 35.08 13.49 4.68
N ASP A 11 35.01 12.19 4.42
CA ASP A 11 34.25 11.22 5.22
C ASP A 11 34.80 11.26 6.67
N PRO A 12 33.98 11.50 7.72
CA PRO A 12 34.47 11.88 9.06
C PRO A 12 35.44 10.88 9.71
N ASP A 13 35.43 9.61 9.30
CA ASP A 13 36.37 8.58 9.76
C ASP A 13 37.85 8.91 9.44
N PHE A 14 38.14 9.66 8.37
CA PHE A 14 39.52 9.97 7.97
C PHE A 14 40.13 11.14 8.77
N ASP A 15 39.27 12.08 9.18
CA ASP A 15 39.68 13.31 9.86
C ASP A 15 40.02 13.08 11.35
N GLU A 16 39.66 11.91 11.91
CA GLU A 16 39.97 11.56 13.31
C GLU A 16 41.31 10.81 13.48
N PHE A 17 41.71 9.96 12.51
CA PHE A 17 42.97 9.22 12.58
C PHE A 17 44.21 10.10 12.31
N SER A 18 44.09 11.03 11.36
CA SER A 18 45.18 11.94 10.96
C SER A 18 45.58 12.92 12.08
N LYS A 19 44.64 13.26 12.99
CA LYS A 19 44.81 14.19 14.12
C LYS A 19 45.35 13.54 15.40
N LEU A 20 45.63 12.24 15.40
CA LEU A 20 46.24 11.57 16.55
C LEU A 20 47.71 12.03 16.75
N PRO A 21 48.18 12.13 18.01
CA PRO A 21 49.52 12.61 18.32
C PRO A 21 50.62 11.60 17.89
N GLY A 22 51.72 12.14 17.38
CA GLY A 22 52.90 11.39 16.91
C GLY A 22 53.33 11.81 15.50
N ASP A 23 54.64 11.94 15.27
CA ASP A 23 55.18 12.43 13.98
C ASP A 23 55.30 11.34 12.90
N THR A 24 55.32 10.05 13.30
CA THR A 24 55.38 8.90 12.39
C THR A 24 54.07 8.11 12.36
N ILE A 25 53.87 7.29 11.32
CA ILE A 25 52.63 6.53 11.12
C ILE A 25 52.47 5.47 12.21
N GLU A 26 53.58 4.85 12.60
CA GLU A 26 53.69 3.86 13.68
C GLU A 26 53.24 4.47 15.02
N ALA A 27 53.73 5.68 15.35
CA ALA A 27 53.33 6.39 16.56
C ALA A 27 51.83 6.75 16.55
N LYS A 28 51.25 7.08 15.39
CA LYS A 28 49.80 7.33 15.28
C LYS A 28 48.96 6.06 15.43
N ILE A 29 49.44 4.92 14.92
CA ILE A 29 48.81 3.61 15.13
C ILE A 29 48.79 3.26 16.61
N GLU A 30 49.92 3.41 17.32
CA GLU A 30 49.98 3.20 18.77
C GLU A 30 49.04 4.14 19.54
N SER A 31 48.98 5.43 19.18
CA SER A 31 48.06 6.39 19.79
C SER A 31 46.59 6.02 19.55
N ALA A 32 46.24 5.51 18.36
CA ALA A 32 44.89 5.03 18.05
C ALA A 32 44.51 3.85 18.95
N VAL A 33 45.41 2.86 19.04
CA VAL A 33 45.25 1.62 19.81
C VAL A 33 45.17 1.88 21.32
N LYS A 34 45.82 2.94 21.84
CA LYS A 34 45.71 3.36 23.26
C LYS A 34 44.43 4.15 23.57
N LYS A 35 43.77 4.77 22.59
CA LYS A 35 42.61 5.66 22.79
C LYS A 35 41.30 4.89 23.06
N SER A 36 41.12 3.72 22.46
CA SER A 36 39.90 2.93 22.52
C SER A 36 40.21 1.50 22.95
N LYS A 37 39.33 0.88 23.76
CA LYS A 37 39.55 -0.50 24.28
C LYS A 37 39.71 -1.54 23.16
N VAL A 38 38.98 -1.39 22.04
CA VAL A 38 39.02 -2.28 20.88
C VAL A 38 39.15 -1.45 19.61
N VAL A 39 40.14 -1.77 18.76
CA VAL A 39 40.45 -1.04 17.52
C VAL A 39 40.69 -2.01 16.37
N VAL A 40 40.10 -1.72 15.21
CA VAL A 40 40.21 -2.55 13.99
C VAL A 40 40.67 -1.73 12.79
N PHE A 41 41.66 -2.23 12.05
CA PHE A 41 42.08 -1.68 10.77
C PHE A 41 41.71 -2.64 9.63
N GLY A 42 40.96 -2.17 8.62
CA GLY A 42 40.44 -3.02 7.54
C GLY A 42 39.94 -2.25 6.31
N ARG A 43 39.38 -2.97 5.31
CA ARG A 43 38.94 -2.40 4.02
C ARG A 43 37.47 -2.73 3.68
N SER A 44 36.80 -1.81 2.98
CA SER A 44 35.37 -1.85 2.66
C SER A 44 34.94 -3.00 1.73
N THR A 45 35.82 -3.44 0.82
CA THR A 45 35.55 -4.52 -0.15
C THR A 45 36.11 -5.89 0.27
N CYS A 46 36.81 -5.97 1.41
CA CYS A 46 37.40 -7.22 1.89
C CYS A 46 36.34 -8.03 2.65
N PRO A 47 35.98 -9.25 2.21
CA PRO A 47 34.95 -10.05 2.88
C PRO A 47 35.31 -10.32 4.35
N PHE A 48 36.56 -10.65 4.67
CA PHE A 48 37.02 -10.89 6.05
C PHE A 48 36.98 -9.64 6.94
N CYS A 49 37.10 -8.44 6.37
CA CYS A 49 36.96 -7.20 7.14
C CYS A 49 35.49 -6.87 7.43
N ILE A 50 34.60 -7.09 6.46
CA ILE A 50 33.15 -7.00 6.68
C ILE A 50 32.74 -8.02 7.75
N GLU A 51 33.30 -9.23 7.69
CA GLU A 51 32.95 -10.33 8.58
C GLU A 51 33.42 -10.11 10.02
N ILE A 52 34.62 -9.56 10.27
CA ILE A 52 35.03 -9.22 11.65
C ILE A 52 34.18 -8.09 12.23
N THR A 53 33.85 -7.06 11.43
CA THR A 53 32.99 -5.95 11.86
C THR A 53 31.58 -6.44 12.16
N ARG A 54 31.03 -7.33 11.33
CA ARG A 54 29.75 -7.99 11.59
C ARG A 54 29.82 -8.81 12.88
N THR A 55 30.92 -9.56 13.09
CA THR A 55 31.14 -10.32 14.32
C THR A 55 31.15 -9.41 15.54
N LEU A 56 31.95 -8.34 15.57
CA LEU A 56 32.03 -7.43 16.74
C LEU A 56 30.70 -6.67 17.00
N VAL A 57 29.86 -6.46 15.98
CA VAL A 57 28.49 -5.91 16.14
C VAL A 57 27.50 -6.97 16.62
N GLU A 58 27.61 -8.22 16.12
CA GLU A 58 26.94 -9.43 16.62
C GLU A 58 27.48 -9.88 18.00
N GLN A 59 28.44 -9.15 18.56
CA GLN A 59 28.94 -9.27 19.92
C GLN A 59 28.77 -7.96 20.73
N ALA A 60 28.15 -6.93 20.12
CA ALA A 60 27.87 -5.64 20.73
C ALA A 60 29.06 -4.92 21.39
N VAL A 61 30.29 -5.23 20.99
CA VAL A 61 31.49 -4.48 21.38
C VAL A 61 31.32 -3.02 20.96
N PRO A 62 31.61 -2.05 21.84
CA PRO A 62 31.98 -0.71 21.39
C PRO A 62 33.43 -0.74 20.87
N PHE A 63 33.61 -0.88 19.54
CA PHE A 63 34.91 -0.82 18.87
C PHE A 63 35.03 0.39 17.92
N THR A 64 36.27 0.84 17.71
CA THR A 64 36.59 1.88 16.73
C THR A 64 37.14 1.24 15.45
N TYR A 65 36.53 1.52 14.29
CA TYR A 65 36.93 0.93 13.02
C TYR A 65 37.58 1.96 12.09
N TYR A 66 38.78 1.67 11.62
CA TYR A 66 39.56 2.51 10.73
C TYR A 66 39.62 1.89 9.31
N ARG A 67 38.91 2.52 8.36
CA ARG A 67 38.85 2.16 6.93
C ARG A 67 40.12 2.57 6.20
N ILE A 68 41.13 1.70 6.15
CA ILE A 68 42.44 2.01 5.57
C ILE A 68 42.43 2.17 4.04
N ASP A 69 41.40 1.66 3.35
CA ASP A 69 41.16 1.90 1.91
C ASP A 69 40.67 3.32 1.60
N LEU A 70 40.22 4.06 2.62
CA LEU A 70 39.84 5.46 2.52
C LEU A 70 40.91 6.41 3.08
N PHE A 71 42.07 5.88 3.47
CA PHE A 71 43.17 6.69 3.99
C PHE A 71 43.95 7.36 2.85
N SER A 72 43.83 8.69 2.74
CA SER A 72 44.47 9.51 1.72
C SER A 72 44.93 10.87 2.29
N GLY A 73 46.13 10.90 2.88
CA GLY A 73 46.73 12.14 3.38
C GLY A 73 47.07 13.13 2.26
N SER A 74 46.94 14.44 2.54
CA SER A 74 47.24 15.52 1.58
C SER A 74 48.66 15.46 1.01
N ASP A 75 49.61 14.97 1.82
CA ASP A 75 51.04 15.00 1.55
C ASP A 75 51.56 13.61 1.07
N GLY A 76 50.66 12.67 0.79
CA GLY A 76 50.97 11.32 0.29
C GLY A 76 51.62 10.35 1.30
N THR A 77 52.08 10.83 2.46
CA THR A 77 52.73 10.03 3.50
C THR A 77 51.82 8.95 4.10
N ILE A 78 50.57 9.30 4.45
CA ILE A 78 49.56 8.35 4.96
C ILE A 78 48.67 7.87 3.81
N SER A 79 48.79 6.59 3.46
CA SER A 79 48.03 5.94 2.39
C SER A 79 47.69 4.49 2.76
N GLN A 80 46.71 3.89 2.08
CA GLN A 80 46.40 2.45 2.22
C GLN A 80 47.64 1.55 2.13
N ALA A 81 48.62 1.89 1.29
CA ALA A 81 49.84 1.09 1.11
C ALA A 81 50.83 1.29 2.27
N THR A 82 51.15 2.55 2.60
CA THR A 82 52.13 2.88 3.66
C THR A 82 51.62 2.49 5.04
N THR A 83 50.33 2.68 5.34
CA THR A 83 49.74 2.22 6.61
C THR A 83 49.68 0.69 6.71
N HIS A 84 49.40 -0.02 5.61
CA HIS A 84 49.43 -1.49 5.61
C HIS A 84 50.86 -2.04 5.77
N GLU A 85 51.86 -1.37 5.21
CA GLU A 85 53.27 -1.74 5.37
C GLU A 85 53.81 -1.44 6.78
N ALA A 86 53.46 -0.28 7.37
CA ALA A 86 53.77 0.04 8.77
C ALA A 86 53.14 -0.98 9.74
N LEU A 87 51.85 -1.30 9.57
CA LEU A 87 51.17 -2.34 10.35
C LEU A 87 51.86 -3.70 10.20
N LYS A 88 52.21 -4.11 8.97
CA LYS A 88 52.93 -5.36 8.69
C LYS A 88 54.32 -5.40 9.34
N ASN A 89 55.03 -4.28 9.41
CA ASN A 89 56.35 -4.21 10.04
C ASN A 89 56.25 -4.27 11.58
N LEU A 90 55.28 -3.57 12.19
CA LEU A 90 55.04 -3.60 13.64
C LEU A 90 54.54 -4.97 14.13
N THR A 91 53.77 -5.69 13.32
CA THR A 91 53.04 -6.90 13.75
C THR A 91 53.59 -8.21 13.18
N SER A 92 54.49 -8.15 12.19
CA SER A 92 54.91 -9.26 11.32
C SER A 92 53.77 -9.94 10.51
N GLN A 93 52.50 -9.58 10.71
CA GLN A 93 51.35 -10.13 10.01
C GLN A 93 51.14 -9.44 8.65
N ARG A 94 50.86 -10.23 7.60
CA ARG A 94 50.80 -9.73 6.21
C ARG A 94 49.40 -9.40 5.68
N THR A 95 48.36 -9.94 6.33
CA THR A 95 46.96 -9.95 5.86
C THR A 95 46.04 -9.14 6.77
N LEU A 96 44.98 -8.57 6.18
CA LEU A 96 43.94 -7.81 6.89
C LEU A 96 42.80 -8.74 7.36
N PRO A 97 42.01 -8.34 8.36
CA PRO A 97 42.13 -7.15 9.21
C PRO A 97 43.29 -7.23 10.23
N TYR A 98 43.61 -6.12 10.89
CA TYR A 98 44.39 -6.10 12.14
C TYR A 98 43.49 -5.69 13.29
N VAL A 99 43.43 -6.49 14.37
CA VAL A 99 42.60 -6.23 15.55
C VAL A 99 43.46 -6.09 16.80
N TYR A 100 43.19 -5.04 17.58
CA TYR A 100 43.83 -4.75 18.86
C TYR A 100 42.80 -4.66 20.00
N VAL A 101 43.16 -5.17 21.18
CA VAL A 101 42.39 -5.02 22.43
C VAL A 101 43.31 -4.61 23.57
N ASN A 102 42.93 -3.56 24.30
CA ASN A 102 43.65 -3.01 25.45
C ASN A 102 45.17 -2.81 25.22
N GLY A 103 45.55 -2.41 24.00
CA GLY A 103 46.95 -2.20 23.61
C GLY A 103 47.61 -3.37 22.87
N ASN A 104 47.10 -4.59 23.02
CA ASN A 104 47.73 -5.81 22.49
C ASN A 104 47.12 -6.20 21.14
N LEU A 105 47.97 -6.65 20.20
CA LEU A 105 47.52 -7.21 18.93
C LEU A 105 46.98 -8.64 19.14
N LEU A 106 45.78 -8.90 18.65
CA LEU A 106 45.17 -10.23 18.62
C LEU A 106 45.41 -10.93 17.27
N GLY A 107 45.48 -10.16 16.18
CA GLY A 107 45.83 -10.64 14.84
C GLY A 107 44.74 -10.41 13.80
N GLY A 108 44.49 -11.43 12.97
CA GLY A 108 43.53 -11.41 11.85
C GLY A 108 42.08 -11.77 12.22
N CYS A 109 41.20 -11.83 11.22
CA CYS A 109 39.79 -12.17 11.42
C CYS A 109 39.61 -13.54 12.09
N ASP A 110 40.29 -14.56 11.59
CA ASP A 110 40.17 -15.93 12.09
C ASP A 110 40.72 -16.06 13.51
N ALA A 111 41.91 -15.51 13.78
CA ALA A 111 42.52 -15.51 15.12
C ALA A 111 41.68 -14.72 16.16
N THR A 112 41.06 -13.61 15.74
CA THR A 112 40.17 -12.83 16.63
C THR A 112 38.88 -13.61 16.94
N LYS A 113 38.28 -14.25 15.93
CA LYS A 113 37.12 -15.13 16.12
C LYS A 113 37.44 -16.33 16.99
N GLU A 114 38.64 -16.90 16.85
CA GLU A 114 39.13 -17.98 17.71
C GLU A 114 39.19 -17.53 19.17
N LEU A 115 39.80 -16.37 19.47
CA LEU A 115 39.90 -15.81 20.82
C LEU A 115 38.55 -15.33 21.42
N ILE A 116 37.59 -14.95 20.57
CA ILE A 116 36.19 -14.72 20.98
C ILE A 116 35.50 -16.06 21.30
N SER A 117 35.76 -17.11 20.51
CA SER A 117 35.18 -18.45 20.73
C SER A 117 35.74 -19.18 21.95
N THR A 118 36.99 -18.89 22.36
CA THR A 118 37.60 -19.43 23.60
C THR A 118 37.27 -18.62 24.85
N GLY A 119 36.63 -17.44 24.71
CA GLY A 119 36.32 -16.55 25.82
C GLY A 119 37.55 -15.90 26.49
N GLU A 120 38.72 -15.93 25.85
CA GLU A 120 39.90 -15.20 26.34
C GLU A 120 39.84 -13.70 26.01
N PHE A 121 39.22 -13.34 24.88
CA PHE A 121 38.87 -11.96 24.55
C PHE A 121 38.05 -11.31 25.69
N ASP A 122 37.04 -12.04 26.15
CA ASP A 122 36.14 -11.70 27.25
C ASP A 122 36.87 -11.66 28.63
N LYS A 123 38.03 -12.33 28.79
CA LYS A 123 38.89 -12.24 29.99
C LYS A 123 39.89 -11.08 29.94
N MET A 124 40.29 -10.65 28.74
CA MET A 124 41.00 -9.38 28.55
C MET A 124 40.10 -8.17 28.86
N LEU A 125 38.82 -8.40 29.19
CA LEU A 125 37.78 -7.43 29.51
C LEU A 125 37.15 -7.68 30.93
N GLY A 126 36.55 -8.86 31.26
CA GLY A 126 36.82 -9.73 32.46
C GLY A 126 35.83 -9.99 33.67
N ALA A 127 35.07 -11.13 33.79
CA ALA A 127 34.52 -11.78 35.08
C ALA A 127 33.87 -13.26 34.99
N SER A 128 33.00 -13.73 35.94
CA SER A 128 32.85 -15.18 36.44
C SER A 128 31.45 -15.73 37.02
N PRO A 129 31.19 -17.06 37.35
CA PRO A 129 29.84 -17.72 37.68
C PRO A 129 29.56 -18.67 38.95
N ALA A 130 28.26 -19.02 39.31
CA ALA A 130 27.72 -19.95 40.40
C ALA A 130 26.12 -20.09 40.50
N THR A 131 25.46 -21.14 41.10
CA THR A 131 23.98 -21.61 40.96
C THR A 131 23.01 -21.74 42.21
N GLY A 132 21.65 -21.93 42.06
CA GLY A 132 20.81 -22.89 42.91
C GLY A 132 19.35 -22.61 43.51
N ASN A 133 18.38 -23.54 43.29
CA ASN A 133 17.18 -24.04 44.06
C ASN A 133 16.05 -23.22 44.80
N GLY A 134 14.77 -23.65 44.63
CA GLY A 134 13.87 -24.06 45.76
C GLY A 134 12.57 -23.28 46.16
N THR A 135 11.38 -23.81 45.80
CA THR A 135 9.99 -23.62 46.34
C THR A 135 9.64 -22.58 47.45
N GLY A 136 8.58 -21.78 47.25
CA GLY A 136 7.81 -21.13 48.33
C GLY A 136 7.04 -19.86 47.90
N ASP A 137 5.74 -19.79 48.18
CA ASP A 137 4.80 -18.72 47.79
C ASP A 137 4.94 -17.37 48.57
N VAL A 138 4.57 -16.25 47.91
CA VAL A 138 3.86 -15.06 48.48
C VAL A 138 4.67 -14.16 49.46
N ASP A 139 4.72 -12.81 49.41
CA ASP A 139 3.89 -11.78 48.74
C ASP A 139 4.60 -10.40 48.58
N VAL A 140 4.06 -9.53 47.70
CA VAL A 140 3.92 -8.05 47.81
C VAL A 140 5.10 -7.02 47.62
N GLU A 141 4.74 -5.97 46.84
CA GLU A 141 5.17 -4.55 46.79
C GLU A 141 6.29 -3.98 45.85
N VAL A 142 6.09 -2.70 45.51
CA VAL A 142 6.57 -2.00 44.30
C VAL A 142 7.51 -0.83 44.64
N GLY A 143 8.60 -0.63 43.88
CA GLY A 143 9.57 0.46 44.07
C GLY A 143 10.02 1.15 42.76
N SER A 144 9.68 2.44 42.63
CA SER A 144 9.74 3.34 41.46
C SER A 144 11.08 3.71 40.79
N THR A 145 11.00 4.12 39.51
CA THR A 145 11.82 5.15 38.76
C THR A 145 13.32 4.88 38.48
N ALA A 146 13.93 5.23 37.33
CA ALA A 146 13.82 6.45 36.52
C ALA A 146 14.31 6.25 35.05
N ALA A 147 13.93 7.13 34.12
CA ALA A 147 14.19 7.00 32.66
C ALA A 147 15.35 7.89 32.11
N LYS A 148 15.91 7.51 30.94
CA LYS A 148 16.76 8.39 30.09
C LYS A 148 16.73 8.02 28.59
N THR A 149 17.24 8.93 27.75
CA THR A 149 16.80 9.24 26.36
C THR A 149 17.55 8.50 25.22
N PRO A 150 16.93 8.20 24.06
CA PRO A 150 17.57 7.51 22.93
C PRO A 150 18.13 8.42 21.80
N MET A 151 19.00 7.84 20.95
CA MET A 151 19.75 8.45 19.83
C MET A 151 19.24 7.98 18.43
N LYS A 152 19.73 8.57 17.33
CA LYS A 152 19.25 8.43 15.92
C LYS A 152 20.41 8.18 14.94
N ILE A 153 20.22 7.35 13.90
CA ILE A 153 21.10 7.20 12.71
C ILE A 153 20.22 7.16 11.43
N VAL A 154 20.80 7.32 10.22
CA VAL A 154 20.13 7.67 8.95
C VAL A 154 20.57 6.80 7.76
N GLY A 155 19.61 6.39 6.91
CA GLY A 155 19.79 6.13 5.47
C GLY A 155 19.68 4.68 4.98
N VAL A 156 18.59 4.33 4.26
CA VAL A 156 18.53 3.53 3.01
C VAL A 156 17.05 3.36 2.57
N ASP A 157 16.71 3.84 1.37
CA ASP A 157 15.35 3.87 0.81
C ASP A 157 14.80 2.51 0.31
N GLU A 158 13.49 2.49 0.07
CA GLU A 158 12.68 1.36 0.50
C GLU A 158 11.41 1.11 -0.39
N ASP A 159 11.37 0.72 -1.70
CA ASP A 159 10.01 0.40 -2.28
C ASP A 159 9.81 -0.47 -3.59
N SER A 160 9.64 -1.83 -3.53
CA SER A 160 8.91 -2.62 -4.61
C SER A 160 8.10 -3.92 -4.25
N THR A 161 6.81 -4.05 -4.66
CA THR A 161 5.86 -5.20 -4.44
C THR A 161 4.91 -5.44 -5.62
N LYS A 162 4.48 -6.71 -5.66
CA LYS A 162 3.38 -7.41 -6.35
C LYS A 162 1.95 -6.85 -6.24
N ILE A 163 0.95 -7.62 -6.69
CA ILE A 163 0.38 -7.81 -8.05
C ILE A 163 -1.09 -8.16 -7.79
N THR A 164 -2.01 -7.37 -8.33
CA THR A 164 -3.30 -7.87 -8.82
C THR A 164 -3.46 -7.31 -10.24
N GLY A 165 -3.81 -8.16 -11.22
CA GLY A 165 -3.63 -7.83 -12.65
C GLY A 165 -4.45 -6.62 -13.15
N ALA A 166 -3.77 -5.61 -13.68
CA ALA A 166 -4.37 -4.32 -14.01
C ALA A 166 -5.38 -4.38 -15.18
N LEU A 167 -6.11 -3.27 -15.39
CA LEU A 167 -7.14 -3.14 -16.44
C LEU A 167 -6.59 -3.34 -17.88
N LEU A 168 -5.27 -3.25 -18.06
CA LEU A 168 -4.54 -3.34 -19.34
C LEU A 168 -3.28 -4.22 -19.25
N GLU A 169 -3.27 -5.19 -18.34
CA GLU A 169 -2.19 -6.18 -18.22
C GLU A 169 -2.71 -7.56 -18.68
N PHE A 170 -2.19 -8.07 -19.80
CA PHE A 170 -2.58 -9.39 -20.29
C PHE A 170 -2.19 -10.45 -19.25
N PRO A 171 -3.11 -11.34 -18.84
CA PRO A 171 -2.83 -12.25 -17.74
C PRO A 171 -1.75 -13.27 -18.12
N ASN A 172 -0.78 -13.46 -17.24
CA ASN A 172 0.33 -14.41 -17.42
C ASN A 172 -0.13 -15.88 -17.56
N THR A 173 -1.37 -16.20 -17.20
CA THR A 173 -2.04 -17.50 -17.41
C THR A 173 -3.49 -17.31 -17.86
N VAL A 174 -4.01 -18.25 -18.65
CA VAL A 174 -5.33 -18.14 -19.32
C VAL A 174 -6.05 -19.50 -19.38
N ASP A 175 -7.39 -19.55 -19.27
CA ASP A 175 -8.16 -20.80 -19.37
C ASP A 175 -8.37 -21.23 -20.83
N GLY A 176 -7.81 -22.37 -21.19
CA GLY A 176 -7.96 -23.02 -22.50
C GLY A 176 -9.39 -23.33 -22.90
N ARG A 177 -10.32 -23.56 -21.96
CA ARG A 177 -11.74 -23.78 -22.28
C ARG A 177 -12.38 -22.51 -22.84
N VAL A 178 -12.14 -21.40 -22.15
CA VAL A 178 -12.56 -20.05 -22.58
C VAL A 178 -11.94 -19.71 -23.94
N ILE A 179 -10.64 -19.99 -24.13
CA ILE A 179 -9.95 -19.77 -25.41
C ILE A 179 -10.62 -20.55 -26.55
N ARG A 180 -10.99 -21.83 -26.35
CA ARG A 180 -11.66 -22.64 -27.40
C ARG A 180 -13.07 -22.13 -27.72
N LEU A 181 -13.81 -21.65 -26.73
CA LEU A 181 -15.12 -21.03 -26.93
C LEU A 181 -15.01 -19.67 -27.66
N VAL A 182 -14.00 -18.86 -27.35
CA VAL A 182 -13.67 -17.65 -28.13
C VAL A 182 -13.26 -18.02 -29.56
N GLY A 183 -12.44 -19.06 -29.74
CA GLY A 183 -12.04 -19.57 -31.06
C GLY A 183 -13.25 -19.97 -31.92
N PHE A 184 -14.25 -20.62 -31.33
CA PHE A 184 -15.52 -20.95 -32.01
C PHE A 184 -16.28 -19.70 -32.47
N GLN A 185 -16.44 -18.71 -31.58
CA GLN A 185 -17.12 -17.45 -31.89
C GLN A 185 -16.40 -16.68 -33.01
N VAL A 186 -15.06 -16.56 -32.92
CA VAL A 186 -14.23 -15.91 -33.95
C VAL A 186 -14.31 -16.68 -35.28
N CYS A 187 -14.33 -18.02 -35.26
CA CYS A 187 -14.48 -18.84 -36.46
C CYS A 187 -15.80 -18.54 -37.18
N ILE A 188 -16.93 -18.48 -36.46
CA ILE A 188 -18.25 -18.15 -37.04
C ILE A 188 -18.23 -16.75 -37.67
N ILE A 189 -17.80 -15.73 -36.90
CA ILE A 189 -17.79 -14.33 -37.34
C ILE A 189 -16.87 -14.16 -38.56
N SER A 190 -15.68 -14.75 -38.55
CA SER A 190 -14.73 -14.66 -39.67
C SER A 190 -15.23 -15.39 -40.92
N THR A 191 -15.94 -16.51 -40.77
CA THR A 191 -16.56 -17.24 -41.90
C THR A 191 -17.68 -16.41 -42.54
N LEU A 192 -18.53 -15.78 -41.73
CA LEU A 192 -19.59 -14.88 -42.23
C LEU A 192 -18.98 -13.66 -42.96
N LEU A 193 -17.95 -13.04 -42.39
CA LEU A 193 -17.24 -11.93 -43.04
C LEU A 193 -16.59 -12.35 -44.38
N ALA A 194 -16.05 -13.56 -44.50
CA ALA A 194 -15.50 -14.08 -45.75
C ALA A 194 -16.58 -14.26 -46.82
N ILE A 195 -17.72 -14.87 -46.48
CA ILE A 195 -18.86 -15.11 -47.39
C ILE A 195 -19.47 -13.78 -47.87
N LEU A 196 -19.63 -12.81 -46.98
CA LEU A 196 -20.23 -11.51 -47.30
C LEU A 196 -19.27 -10.61 -48.09
N ALA A 197 -17.97 -10.63 -47.79
CA ALA A 197 -16.95 -9.98 -48.63
C ALA A 197 -16.91 -10.57 -50.05
N TYR A 198 -17.07 -11.89 -50.19
CA TYR A 198 -17.16 -12.54 -51.50
C TYR A 198 -18.42 -12.09 -52.29
N LYS A 199 -19.54 -11.88 -51.59
CA LYS A 199 -20.79 -11.32 -52.17
C LYS A 199 -20.75 -9.80 -52.39
N LYS A 200 -19.67 -9.10 -51.99
CA LYS A 200 -19.50 -7.64 -52.08
C LYS A 200 -20.58 -6.83 -51.33
N ASP A 201 -21.11 -7.37 -50.23
CA ASP A 201 -22.11 -6.70 -49.40
C ASP A 201 -21.43 -5.72 -48.42
N GLN A 202 -21.79 -4.44 -48.51
CA GLN A 202 -21.17 -3.33 -47.77
C GLN A 202 -21.74 -3.15 -46.35
N SER A 203 -22.86 -3.81 -46.01
CA SER A 203 -23.59 -3.55 -44.76
C SER A 203 -22.89 -4.06 -43.49
N TRP A 204 -21.89 -4.97 -43.61
CA TRP A 204 -21.28 -5.67 -42.48
C TRP A 204 -19.88 -5.18 -42.06
N HIS A 205 -19.37 -4.08 -42.62
CA HIS A 205 -18.03 -3.56 -42.28
C HIS A 205 -17.86 -3.24 -40.78
N TRP A 206 -18.94 -2.81 -40.13
CA TRP A 206 -18.95 -2.55 -38.68
C TRP A 206 -18.74 -3.82 -37.83
N VAL A 207 -19.05 -5.01 -38.35
CA VAL A 207 -18.76 -6.28 -37.65
C VAL A 207 -17.27 -6.63 -37.73
N ALA A 208 -16.58 -6.28 -38.83
CA ALA A 208 -15.12 -6.38 -38.89
C ALA A 208 -14.44 -5.40 -37.90
N VAL A 209 -14.96 -4.18 -37.77
CA VAL A 209 -14.52 -3.20 -36.76
C VAL A 209 -14.77 -3.71 -35.33
N GLY A 210 -15.93 -4.31 -35.08
CA GLY A 210 -16.25 -4.96 -33.81
C GLY A 210 -15.30 -6.11 -33.46
N LEU A 211 -14.97 -6.97 -34.44
CA LEU A 211 -14.02 -8.08 -34.26
C LEU A 211 -12.60 -7.57 -33.97
N LEU A 212 -12.13 -6.54 -34.68
CA LEU A 212 -10.85 -5.87 -34.40
C LEU A 212 -10.82 -5.26 -32.99
N THR A 213 -11.89 -4.58 -32.59
CA THR A 213 -12.02 -3.97 -31.25
C THR A 213 -11.94 -5.03 -30.15
N ASP A 214 -12.60 -6.17 -30.35
CA ASP A 214 -12.57 -7.30 -29.40
C ASP A 214 -11.18 -7.96 -29.33
N PHE A 215 -10.45 -8.10 -30.44
CA PHE A 215 -9.05 -8.54 -30.44
C PHE A 215 -8.12 -7.55 -29.73
N CYS A 216 -8.28 -6.25 -29.93
CA CYS A 216 -7.53 -5.21 -29.21
C CYS A 216 -7.79 -5.27 -27.69
N LEU A 217 -9.05 -5.37 -27.27
CA LEU A 217 -9.40 -5.55 -25.85
C LEU A 217 -8.79 -6.82 -25.26
N ARG A 218 -8.82 -7.94 -26.02
CA ARG A 218 -8.15 -9.18 -25.61
C ARG A 218 -6.63 -9.03 -25.48
N PHE A 219 -5.98 -8.25 -26.34
CA PHE A 219 -4.51 -8.08 -26.30
C PHE A 219 -4.02 -7.32 -25.06
N TYR A 220 -4.82 -6.36 -24.58
CA TYR A 220 -4.48 -5.59 -23.38
C TYR A 220 -4.98 -6.24 -22.09
N ALA A 221 -6.17 -6.86 -22.06
CA ALA A 221 -6.81 -7.30 -20.81
C ALA A 221 -7.16 -8.80 -20.74
N GLY A 222 -6.79 -9.58 -21.76
CA GLY A 222 -7.23 -10.97 -21.90
C GLY A 222 -8.74 -11.09 -22.13
N ALA A 223 -9.28 -12.30 -21.92
CA ALA A 223 -10.69 -12.59 -22.14
C ALA A 223 -11.66 -11.87 -21.15
N GLY A 224 -11.14 -11.18 -20.14
CA GLY A 224 -11.93 -10.62 -19.04
C GLY A 224 -12.83 -9.43 -19.41
N ILE A 225 -12.41 -8.60 -20.39
CA ILE A 225 -13.07 -7.34 -20.75
C ILE A 225 -13.70 -7.40 -22.15
N SER A 226 -13.15 -8.22 -23.04
CA SER A 226 -13.62 -8.40 -24.40
C SER A 226 -15.03 -9.01 -24.46
N PRO A 227 -15.99 -8.47 -25.22
CA PRO A 227 -17.34 -9.03 -25.35
C PRO A 227 -17.38 -10.54 -25.63
N LEU A 228 -16.58 -11.03 -26.58
CA LEU A 228 -16.52 -12.46 -26.90
C LEU A 228 -15.94 -13.29 -25.74
N GLY A 229 -14.85 -12.79 -25.13
CA GLY A 229 -14.26 -13.41 -23.94
C GLY A 229 -15.22 -13.49 -22.74
N SER A 230 -16.00 -12.45 -22.47
CA SER A 230 -17.01 -12.43 -21.41
C SER A 230 -18.12 -13.45 -21.65
N ILE A 231 -18.60 -13.58 -22.89
CA ILE A 231 -19.58 -14.61 -23.27
C ILE A 231 -18.97 -16.02 -23.15
N ALA A 232 -17.71 -16.20 -23.54
CA ALA A 232 -16.99 -17.47 -23.41
C ALA A 232 -16.74 -17.87 -21.94
N MET A 233 -16.43 -16.93 -21.06
CA MET A 233 -16.33 -17.17 -19.61
C MET A 233 -17.69 -17.51 -19.01
N PHE A 234 -18.75 -16.77 -19.37
CA PHE A 234 -20.10 -17.05 -18.88
C PHE A 234 -20.60 -18.42 -19.34
N THR A 235 -20.38 -18.79 -20.61
CA THR A 235 -20.77 -20.11 -21.14
C THR A 235 -19.95 -21.24 -20.53
N ALA A 236 -18.66 -21.06 -20.26
CA ALA A 236 -17.86 -22.04 -19.51
C ALA A 236 -18.37 -22.20 -18.06
N ALA A 237 -18.69 -21.10 -17.37
CA ALA A 237 -19.22 -21.14 -16.00
C ALA A 237 -20.64 -21.73 -15.93
N ALA A 238 -21.50 -21.43 -16.90
CA ALA A 238 -22.84 -22.00 -17.02
C ALA A 238 -22.79 -23.50 -17.34
N TRP A 239 -21.82 -23.95 -18.16
CA TRP A 239 -21.57 -25.37 -18.41
C TRP A 239 -21.12 -26.11 -17.15
N ASP A 240 -20.24 -25.50 -16.33
CA ASP A 240 -19.81 -26.08 -15.05
C ASP A 240 -20.96 -26.09 -13.99
N LEU A 241 -21.97 -25.22 -14.13
CA LEU A 241 -23.12 -25.12 -13.21
C LEU A 241 -24.30 -26.03 -13.60
N VAL A 242 -24.59 -26.17 -14.89
CA VAL A 242 -25.79 -26.84 -15.44
C VAL A 242 -25.46 -28.17 -16.14
N GLY A 243 -24.18 -28.47 -16.35
CA GLY A 243 -23.70 -29.66 -17.05
C GLY A 243 -24.23 -30.98 -16.45
N PRO A 244 -24.61 -31.99 -17.27
CA PRO A 244 -25.10 -33.26 -16.77
C PRO A 244 -24.05 -33.99 -15.92
N ARG A 245 -24.29 -34.06 -14.60
CA ARG A 245 -23.43 -34.74 -13.60
C ARG A 245 -23.16 -36.23 -13.85
N TRP A 246 -23.82 -36.83 -14.84
CA TRP A 246 -23.62 -38.22 -15.26
C TRP A 246 -22.34 -38.46 -16.07
N PHE A 247 -21.79 -37.44 -16.74
CA PHE A 247 -20.46 -37.56 -17.36
C PHE A 247 -19.39 -37.29 -16.30
N ASN A 248 -18.90 -38.35 -15.66
CA ASN A 248 -17.91 -38.31 -14.58
C ASN A 248 -16.50 -37.91 -15.08
N ARG A 249 -16.34 -36.64 -15.49
CA ARG A 249 -15.11 -36.05 -16.02
C ARG A 249 -14.86 -34.73 -15.29
N GLN A 250 -13.65 -34.54 -14.78
CA GLN A 250 -13.27 -33.33 -14.02
C GLN A 250 -13.53 -32.05 -14.83
N THR A 251 -14.53 -31.27 -14.44
CA THR A 251 -14.88 -29.97 -15.03
C THR A 251 -14.26 -28.84 -14.22
N GLY A 252 -13.10 -28.36 -14.69
CA GLY A 252 -12.40 -27.20 -14.11
C GLY A 252 -11.54 -26.49 -15.16
N PRO A 253 -11.06 -25.27 -14.87
CA PRO A 253 -10.31 -24.45 -15.83
C PRO A 253 -8.98 -25.11 -16.23
N VAL A 254 -8.67 -25.08 -17.53
CA VAL A 254 -7.48 -25.74 -18.11
C VAL A 254 -6.45 -24.67 -18.43
N TRP A 255 -5.59 -24.35 -17.47
CA TRP A 255 -4.64 -23.23 -17.58
C TRP A 255 -3.55 -23.45 -18.63
N GLY A 256 -3.33 -22.43 -19.46
CA GLY A 256 -2.23 -22.31 -20.41
C GLY A 256 -1.43 -21.00 -20.21
N ALA A 257 -0.26 -20.92 -20.85
CA ALA A 257 0.64 -19.78 -20.73
C ALA A 257 0.10 -18.52 -21.43
N GLY A 258 0.18 -17.38 -20.74
CA GLY A 258 -0.29 -16.07 -21.21
C GLY A 258 0.50 -15.47 -22.38
N PRO A 259 1.83 -15.27 -22.28
CA PRO A 259 2.59 -14.56 -23.31
C PRO A 259 2.51 -15.16 -24.73
N PRO A 260 2.58 -16.51 -24.93
CA PRO A 260 2.37 -17.10 -26.26
C PRO A 260 0.95 -16.90 -26.81
N LYS A 261 -0.05 -16.71 -25.92
CA LYS A 261 -1.44 -16.42 -26.28
C LYS A 261 -1.66 -14.94 -26.55
N GLN A 262 -0.98 -14.05 -25.83
CA GLN A 262 -0.95 -12.61 -26.16
C GLN A 262 -0.39 -12.38 -27.58
N PHE A 263 0.66 -13.12 -27.95
CA PHE A 263 1.18 -13.12 -29.32
C PHE A 263 0.18 -13.71 -30.34
N ALA A 264 -0.52 -14.79 -30.02
CA ALA A 264 -1.58 -15.30 -30.90
C ALA A 264 -2.71 -14.27 -31.09
N VAL A 265 -3.04 -13.49 -30.06
CA VAL A 265 -4.02 -12.40 -30.14
C VAL A 265 -3.50 -11.22 -30.98
N SER A 266 -2.20 -10.88 -30.95
CA SER A 266 -1.66 -9.83 -31.85
C SER A 266 -1.64 -10.25 -33.33
N VAL A 267 -1.44 -11.53 -33.63
CA VAL A 267 -1.69 -12.07 -34.98
C VAL A 267 -3.17 -11.92 -35.36
N GLY A 268 -4.10 -12.14 -34.42
CA GLY A 268 -5.52 -11.86 -34.61
C GLY A 268 -5.85 -10.38 -34.89
N ILE A 269 -5.17 -9.44 -34.22
CA ILE A 269 -5.25 -8.00 -34.53
C ILE A 269 -4.80 -7.73 -35.97
N PHE A 270 -3.66 -8.29 -36.40
CA PHE A 270 -3.15 -8.10 -37.76
C PHE A 270 -4.16 -8.57 -38.82
N PHE A 271 -4.69 -9.79 -38.69
CA PHE A 271 -5.68 -10.32 -39.63
C PHE A 271 -6.98 -9.50 -39.63
N SER A 272 -7.52 -9.14 -38.46
CA SER A 272 -8.75 -8.34 -38.37
C SER A 272 -8.55 -6.89 -38.87
N ALA A 273 -7.38 -6.28 -38.68
CA ALA A 273 -7.04 -4.97 -39.25
C ALA A 273 -6.95 -5.02 -40.78
N MET A 274 -6.34 -6.07 -41.36
CA MET A 274 -6.30 -6.25 -42.81
C MET A 274 -7.71 -6.44 -43.41
N ILE A 275 -8.59 -7.22 -42.74
CA ILE A 275 -9.99 -7.38 -43.17
C ILE A 275 -10.72 -6.02 -43.20
N VAL A 276 -10.58 -5.21 -42.14
CA VAL A 276 -11.15 -3.86 -42.08
C VAL A 276 -10.62 -2.99 -43.22
N ILE A 277 -9.28 -2.89 -43.38
CA ILE A 277 -8.65 -2.06 -44.41
C ILE A 277 -9.11 -2.47 -45.83
N PHE A 278 -9.12 -3.76 -46.15
CA PHE A 278 -9.54 -4.22 -47.48
C PHE A 278 -11.04 -4.09 -47.75
N GLN A 279 -11.90 -4.17 -46.72
CA GLN A 279 -13.33 -3.85 -46.85
C GLN A 279 -13.57 -2.36 -47.10
N PHE A 280 -12.92 -1.46 -46.33
CA PHE A 280 -13.05 -0.01 -46.53
C PHE A 280 -12.38 0.52 -47.80
N THR A 281 -11.38 -0.18 -48.35
CA THR A 281 -10.76 0.14 -49.66
C THR A 281 -11.39 -0.63 -50.83
N HIS A 282 -12.46 -1.38 -50.61
CA HIS A 282 -13.19 -2.17 -51.61
C HIS A 282 -12.36 -3.24 -52.36
N VAL A 283 -11.26 -3.70 -51.77
CA VAL A 283 -10.43 -4.80 -52.29
C VAL A 283 -10.96 -6.15 -51.81
N TRP A 284 -12.19 -6.46 -52.24
CA TRP A 284 -12.97 -7.61 -51.75
C TRP A 284 -12.25 -8.97 -51.79
N PRO A 285 -11.49 -9.36 -52.84
CA PRO A 285 -10.79 -10.65 -52.85
C PRO A 285 -9.75 -10.76 -51.74
N ALA A 286 -9.02 -9.69 -51.44
CA ALA A 286 -8.04 -9.66 -50.35
C ALA A 286 -8.75 -9.79 -48.98
N ALA A 287 -9.83 -9.04 -48.77
CA ALA A 287 -10.65 -9.15 -47.55
C ALA A 287 -11.14 -10.60 -47.33
N THR A 288 -11.61 -11.27 -48.38
CA THR A 288 -12.05 -12.68 -48.32
C THR A 288 -10.91 -13.63 -47.93
N VAL A 289 -9.72 -13.48 -48.50
CA VAL A 289 -8.55 -14.33 -48.17
C VAL A 289 -8.12 -14.18 -46.71
N PHE A 290 -8.01 -12.94 -46.21
CA PHE A 290 -7.65 -12.72 -44.80
C PHE A 290 -8.74 -13.21 -43.84
N ALA A 291 -10.03 -13.02 -44.16
CA ALA A 291 -11.13 -13.54 -43.35
C ALA A 291 -11.18 -15.08 -43.32
N ALA A 292 -10.95 -15.73 -44.47
CA ALA A 292 -10.85 -17.19 -44.55
C ALA A 292 -9.64 -17.75 -43.78
N GLY A 293 -8.48 -17.08 -43.85
CA GLY A 293 -7.29 -17.45 -43.09
C GLY A 293 -7.50 -17.37 -41.57
N LEU A 294 -8.15 -16.29 -41.10
CA LEU A 294 -8.51 -16.13 -39.69
C LEU A 294 -9.55 -17.17 -39.23
N ALA A 295 -10.53 -17.48 -40.07
CA ALA A 295 -11.50 -18.54 -39.80
C ALA A 295 -10.81 -19.91 -39.65
N ALA A 296 -9.91 -20.27 -40.58
CA ALA A 296 -9.17 -21.53 -40.54
C ALA A 296 -8.28 -21.66 -39.28
N ALA A 297 -7.55 -20.60 -38.93
CA ALA A 297 -6.72 -20.58 -37.72
C ALA A 297 -7.56 -20.74 -36.44
N SER A 298 -8.71 -20.07 -36.37
CA SER A 298 -9.63 -20.13 -35.22
C SER A 298 -10.35 -21.49 -35.14
N PHE A 299 -10.66 -22.11 -36.27
CA PHE A 299 -11.21 -23.47 -36.35
C PHE A 299 -10.25 -24.51 -35.79
N LEU A 300 -8.95 -24.43 -36.13
CA LEU A 300 -7.93 -25.34 -35.59
C LEU A 300 -7.79 -25.22 -34.07
N GLU A 301 -7.88 -24.00 -33.53
CA GLU A 301 -7.82 -23.75 -32.09
C GLU A 301 -9.06 -24.27 -31.38
N TRP A 302 -10.26 -24.05 -31.93
CA TRP A 302 -11.50 -24.59 -31.40
C TRP A 302 -11.57 -26.12 -31.48
N ALA A 303 -11.47 -26.70 -32.68
CA ALA A 303 -11.74 -28.12 -32.93
C ALA A 303 -10.59 -29.02 -32.49
N LEU A 304 -9.35 -28.70 -32.87
CA LEU A 304 -8.17 -29.56 -32.67
C LEU A 304 -7.29 -29.15 -31.49
N ASN A 305 -7.63 -28.06 -30.77
CA ASN A 305 -6.81 -27.47 -29.70
C ASN A 305 -5.40 -27.04 -30.19
N PHE A 306 -5.25 -26.75 -31.49
CA PHE A 306 -4.00 -26.32 -32.10
C PHE A 306 -4.02 -24.82 -32.40
N CYS A 307 -3.16 -24.05 -31.74
CA CYS A 307 -3.06 -22.60 -31.92
C CYS A 307 -1.84 -22.23 -32.76
N ALA A 308 -2.06 -21.85 -34.01
CA ALA A 308 -1.00 -21.49 -34.95
C ALA A 308 -0.11 -20.34 -34.45
N GLY A 309 -0.67 -19.34 -33.76
CA GLY A 309 0.09 -18.23 -33.19
C GLY A 309 1.11 -18.68 -32.13
N CYS A 310 0.72 -19.61 -31.24
CA CYS A 310 1.63 -20.17 -30.24
C CYS A 310 2.74 -21.03 -30.88
N TRP A 311 2.45 -21.71 -32.00
CA TRP A 311 3.43 -22.48 -32.75
C TRP A 311 4.48 -21.57 -33.42
N VAL A 312 4.06 -20.46 -34.03
CA VAL A 312 4.97 -19.44 -34.57
C VAL A 312 5.81 -18.78 -33.47
N PHE A 313 5.22 -18.48 -32.31
CA PHE A 313 5.94 -17.92 -31.15
C PHE A 313 7.11 -18.82 -30.71
N GLY A 314 6.92 -20.15 -30.71
CA GLY A 314 7.97 -21.11 -30.39
C GLY A 314 9.14 -21.10 -31.37
N TYR A 315 8.90 -20.82 -32.66
CA TYR A 315 9.96 -20.60 -33.64
C TYR A 315 10.65 -19.23 -33.48
N ALA A 316 9.90 -18.17 -33.19
CA ALA A 316 10.45 -16.83 -33.00
C ALA A 316 11.50 -16.77 -31.86
N ILE A 317 11.29 -17.55 -30.78
CA ILE A 317 12.28 -17.74 -29.71
C ILE A 317 13.54 -18.48 -30.24
N ARG A 318 13.38 -19.57 -30.98
CA ARG A 318 14.50 -20.36 -31.53
C ARG A 318 15.40 -19.56 -32.47
N PHE A 319 14.86 -18.54 -33.14
CA PHE A 319 15.61 -17.62 -34.00
C PHE A 319 16.10 -16.34 -33.28
N GLY A 320 15.94 -16.23 -31.95
CA GLY A 320 16.41 -15.09 -31.16
C GLY A 320 15.66 -13.77 -31.39
N ILE A 321 14.49 -13.82 -32.05
CA ILE A 321 13.66 -12.62 -32.34
C ILE A 321 13.01 -12.08 -31.07
N ILE A 322 12.79 -12.95 -30.08
CA ILE A 322 12.20 -12.61 -28.78
C ILE A 322 13.27 -12.88 -27.71
N PRO A 323 13.69 -11.88 -26.91
CA PRO A 323 14.79 -12.05 -25.97
C PRO A 323 14.41 -12.90 -24.77
N ASP A 324 15.36 -13.72 -24.31
CA ASP A 324 15.21 -14.64 -23.18
C ASP A 324 14.78 -13.94 -21.88
N SER A 325 15.01 -12.64 -21.73
CA SER A 325 14.55 -11.84 -20.58
C SER A 325 13.02 -11.86 -20.39
N VAL A 326 12.25 -11.93 -21.48
CA VAL A 326 10.78 -12.09 -21.45
C VAL A 326 10.39 -13.45 -20.84
N TYR A 327 11.26 -14.45 -20.95
CA TYR A 327 11.14 -15.75 -20.30
C TYR A 327 11.75 -15.76 -18.89
N ILE A 328 12.82 -14.99 -18.63
CA ILE A 328 13.46 -14.87 -17.31
C ILE A 328 12.58 -14.12 -16.30
N VAL A 329 11.74 -13.16 -16.71
CA VAL A 329 10.73 -12.60 -15.78
C VAL A 329 9.77 -13.68 -15.30
N HIS A 330 9.43 -14.66 -16.14
CA HIS A 330 8.67 -15.84 -15.71
C HIS A 330 9.49 -16.72 -14.75
N ILE A 331 10.82 -16.86 -14.92
CA ILE A 331 11.73 -17.63 -14.04
C ILE A 331 12.03 -16.91 -12.71
N ASN A 332 12.06 -15.58 -12.67
CA ASN A 332 12.37 -14.80 -11.47
C ASN A 332 11.12 -14.38 -10.67
N THR A 333 9.96 -14.23 -11.34
CA THR A 333 8.66 -14.14 -10.65
C THR A 333 8.04 -15.52 -10.42
N LEU A 334 8.67 -16.59 -10.91
CA LEU A 334 8.37 -17.96 -10.50
C LEU A 334 8.47 -18.02 -8.97
N PRO A 335 9.63 -17.82 -8.27
CA PRO A 335 9.74 -17.83 -6.81
C PRO A 335 8.81 -16.87 -6.07
N GLU A 336 8.02 -16.07 -6.79
CA GLU A 336 6.84 -15.37 -6.32
C GLU A 336 5.45 -15.96 -6.56
N THR A 337 5.23 -16.63 -7.68
CA THR A 337 3.87 -16.99 -8.11
C THR A 337 3.41 -18.32 -7.53
N LYS A 338 4.25 -19.37 -7.44
CA LYS A 338 3.79 -20.67 -6.89
C LYS A 338 3.41 -20.71 -5.38
N LEU A 339 3.81 -19.83 -4.44
CA LEU A 339 3.19 -19.83 -3.08
C LEU A 339 1.87 -19.07 -3.10
N THR A 340 1.83 -17.94 -3.82
CA THR A 340 0.56 -17.25 -4.12
C THR A 340 -0.44 -18.20 -4.84
N TRP A 341 0.06 -19.28 -5.44
CA TRP A 341 -0.69 -20.40 -6.04
C TRP A 341 -0.84 -21.63 -5.10
N GLU A 342 0.14 -22.00 -4.29
CA GLU A 342 0.05 -23.15 -3.36
C GLU A 342 -0.93 -22.89 -2.23
N ASP A 343 -0.97 -21.65 -1.71
CA ASP A 343 -2.03 -21.18 -0.82
C ASP A 343 -3.41 -21.10 -1.51
N TRP A 344 -3.48 -21.40 -2.81
CA TRP A 344 -4.68 -21.42 -3.62
C TRP A 344 -5.06 -22.85 -4.05
N THR A 345 -4.10 -23.74 -4.34
CA THR A 345 -4.35 -25.15 -4.65
C THR A 345 -4.59 -26.01 -3.41
N LYS A 346 -3.98 -25.69 -2.25
CA LYS A 346 -4.22 -26.36 -0.95
C LYS A 346 -5.68 -26.35 -0.50
N THR A 347 -6.53 -25.48 -1.07
CA THR A 347 -7.96 -25.36 -0.73
C THR A 347 -8.91 -26.14 -1.64
N VAL A 348 -8.44 -26.85 -2.67
CA VAL A 348 -9.33 -27.52 -3.65
C VAL A 348 -9.13 -29.04 -3.76
N ASN A 349 -7.95 -29.59 -3.47
CA ASN A 349 -7.76 -31.03 -3.21
C ASN A 349 -6.55 -31.27 -2.28
N PRO A 350 -6.68 -32.07 -1.20
CA PRO A 350 -5.63 -32.25 -0.20
C PRO A 350 -4.50 -33.19 -0.66
N PRO A 351 -3.30 -33.11 -0.05
CA PRO A 351 -2.11 -33.82 -0.50
C PRO A 351 -1.99 -35.26 0.05
N THR A 352 -1.05 -36.02 -0.53
CA THR A 352 -0.51 -37.28 0.01
C THR A 352 1.02 -37.15 0.25
N PRO A 353 1.66 -38.02 1.07
CA PRO A 353 2.69 -37.56 2.03
C PRO A 353 4.14 -37.28 1.56
N GLN A 354 4.90 -36.71 2.50
CA GLN A 354 6.29 -36.18 2.47
C GLN A 354 7.42 -37.12 1.98
N LYS A 355 8.59 -36.52 1.65
CA LYS A 355 9.97 -37.05 1.89
C LYS A 355 11.06 -35.93 1.86
N PHE A 356 12.32 -36.26 2.16
CA PHE A 356 13.32 -35.41 2.87
C PHE A 356 14.59 -35.02 2.03
N ARG A 357 15.20 -33.84 2.33
CA ARG A 357 16.59 -33.34 1.99
C ARG A 357 16.93 -33.19 0.46
N GLU A 358 18.11 -32.81 -0.05
CA GLU A 358 19.56 -33.06 0.23
C GLU A 358 20.45 -31.95 -0.42
N ASN A 359 21.69 -31.67 -0.02
CA ASN A 359 22.77 -32.55 0.46
C ASN A 359 22.87 -32.70 2.00
N PHE A 360 23.11 -33.84 2.69
CA PHE A 360 23.59 -35.19 2.31
C PHE A 360 24.33 -35.23 0.98
N ARG A 361 25.66 -35.04 1.01
CA ARG A 361 26.48 -34.77 -0.19
C ARG A 361 26.52 -35.88 -1.25
N ASP A 362 25.73 -36.94 -1.06
CA ASP A 362 25.78 -38.22 -1.75
C ASP A 362 24.39 -38.78 -2.13
N TYR A 363 23.40 -37.97 -2.56
CA TYR A 363 22.23 -38.50 -3.30
C TYR A 363 21.74 -37.56 -4.43
N PRO A 364 21.11 -38.08 -5.53
CA PRO A 364 21.02 -37.35 -6.79
C PRO A 364 19.61 -36.88 -7.21
N LYS A 365 19.50 -35.59 -7.56
CA LYS A 365 18.56 -34.93 -8.51
C LYS A 365 17.02 -34.96 -8.24
N ASN A 366 16.55 -33.83 -7.68
CA ASN A 366 15.44 -32.95 -8.13
C ASN A 366 14.08 -33.51 -8.63
N THR A 367 12.96 -33.07 -7.99
CA THR A 367 11.60 -33.07 -8.61
C THR A 367 10.71 -31.84 -8.32
N LYS A 368 10.90 -30.77 -9.11
CA LYS A 368 9.91 -29.84 -9.74
C LYS A 368 8.75 -29.13 -9.00
N ILE A 369 8.30 -29.44 -7.77
CA ILE A 369 6.99 -28.94 -7.26
C ILE A 369 7.02 -27.79 -6.22
N ASP A 370 8.15 -27.35 -5.68
CA ASP A 370 8.23 -26.36 -4.56
C ASP A 370 7.67 -24.92 -4.76
N LEU A 371 6.87 -24.46 -3.78
CA LEU A 371 6.92 -23.21 -3.00
C LEU A 371 7.56 -21.97 -3.64
N HIS A 372 6.82 -20.86 -3.68
CA HIS A 372 7.29 -19.59 -4.25
C HIS A 372 6.69 -18.36 -3.51
N TYR A 373 7.26 -18.01 -2.35
CA TYR A 373 6.89 -16.91 -1.42
C TYR A 373 6.82 -15.52 -2.06
N LYS A 374 6.24 -14.48 -1.41
CA LYS A 374 6.35 -13.09 -1.92
C LYS A 374 7.81 -12.54 -1.88
N THR A 375 8.67 -12.84 -2.87
CA THR A 375 10.10 -12.41 -2.99
C THR A 375 10.35 -10.94 -3.31
N LEU A 376 9.34 -10.12 -3.50
CA LEU A 376 9.46 -8.67 -3.58
C LEU A 376 8.91 -8.07 -2.29
N LYS A 377 9.83 -7.87 -1.34
CA LYS A 377 9.63 -6.98 -0.20
C LYS A 377 9.52 -5.55 -0.76
N THR A 378 8.31 -4.99 -0.86
CA THR A 378 8.15 -3.57 -0.51
C THR A 378 8.30 -3.57 0.99
N THR A 379 9.51 -3.34 1.44
CA THR A 379 9.89 -2.03 1.92
C THR A 379 8.85 -0.85 2.00
N ASP A 380 7.51 -0.97 1.87
CA ASP A 380 6.54 0.18 1.99
C ASP A 380 6.46 0.67 3.49
N TRP A 381 7.49 0.44 4.33
CA TRP A 381 7.49 0.74 5.76
C TRP A 381 8.16 2.08 6.10
N GLU A 382 9.02 2.62 5.23
CA GLU A 382 9.57 3.96 5.37
C GLU A 382 8.51 5.06 5.18
N ARG A 383 8.54 6.03 6.10
CA ARG A 383 7.43 6.97 6.30
C ARG A 383 7.49 8.22 5.42
N GLU A 384 8.57 8.41 4.67
CA GLU A 384 8.92 9.69 4.04
C GLU A 384 9.36 9.60 2.57
N ASP A 385 9.31 8.42 1.90
CA ASP A 385 9.57 8.30 0.45
C ASP A 385 8.64 9.22 -0.35
N PHE A 386 9.24 10.11 -1.14
CA PHE A 386 8.57 11.07 -2.01
C PHE A 386 8.75 10.66 -3.48
N ASP A 387 7.93 9.75 -3.97
CA ASP A 387 7.75 9.50 -5.40
C ASP A 387 6.43 10.16 -5.91
N TYR A 388 6.62 11.27 -6.63
CA TYR A 388 5.59 12.07 -7.29
C TYR A 388 4.66 11.26 -8.23
N ILE A 389 5.17 10.20 -8.86
CA ILE A 389 4.43 9.32 -9.76
C ILE A 389 3.73 8.23 -8.93
N LYS A 390 4.48 7.54 -8.06
CA LYS A 390 4.00 6.35 -7.32
C LYS A 390 2.94 6.66 -6.28
N HIS A 391 3.07 7.78 -5.58
CA HIS A 391 2.13 8.21 -4.55
C HIS A 391 1.10 9.24 -5.06
N SER A 392 1.04 9.52 -6.37
CA SER A 392 -0.09 10.22 -6.98
C SER A 392 -1.34 9.34 -6.90
N LYS A 393 -2.38 9.79 -6.20
CA LYS A 393 -3.60 9.00 -5.91
C LYS A 393 -4.78 9.53 -6.72
N ILE A 394 -5.68 8.65 -7.17
CA ILE A 394 -6.90 9.06 -7.88
C ILE A 394 -7.73 10.10 -7.11
N ALA A 395 -7.75 10.02 -5.78
CA ALA A 395 -8.45 10.97 -4.92
C ALA A 395 -7.96 12.43 -5.08
N PHE A 396 -6.73 12.65 -5.57
CA PHE A 396 -6.18 13.99 -5.79
C PHE A 396 -6.89 14.73 -6.93
N PHE A 397 -7.55 14.04 -7.88
CA PHE A 397 -8.37 14.70 -8.90
C PHE A 397 -9.56 15.49 -8.32
N SER A 398 -9.91 15.28 -7.04
CA SER A 398 -10.83 16.16 -6.31
C SER A 398 -10.35 17.62 -6.27
N SER A 399 -9.04 17.85 -6.23
CA SER A 399 -8.48 19.22 -6.32
C SER A 399 -8.58 19.76 -7.74
N VAL A 400 -8.32 18.92 -8.74
CA VAL A 400 -8.37 19.27 -10.16
C VAL A 400 -9.77 19.77 -10.55
N ILE A 401 -10.83 19.02 -10.21
CA ILE A 401 -12.21 19.45 -10.48
C ILE A 401 -12.60 20.70 -9.66
N GLY A 402 -12.11 20.83 -8.43
CA GLY A 402 -12.35 22.02 -7.59
C GLY A 402 -11.72 23.30 -8.13
N VAL A 403 -10.52 23.21 -8.71
CA VAL A 403 -9.85 24.32 -9.39
C VAL A 403 -10.54 24.64 -10.72
N ALA A 404 -10.92 23.63 -11.52
CA ALA A 404 -11.62 23.80 -12.79
C ALA A 404 -13.05 24.38 -12.65
N ALA A 405 -13.68 24.23 -11.48
CA ALA A 405 -15.00 24.80 -11.22
C ALA A 405 -15.02 26.35 -11.14
N VAL A 406 -13.90 26.98 -10.77
CA VAL A 406 -13.79 28.44 -10.65
C VAL A 406 -13.86 29.16 -12.01
N PRO A 407 -13.07 28.82 -13.05
CA PRO A 407 -13.26 29.40 -14.38
C PRO A 407 -14.65 29.10 -14.96
N ALA A 408 -15.25 27.93 -14.65
CA ALA A 408 -16.60 27.62 -15.09
C ALA A 408 -17.65 28.57 -14.48
N LEU A 409 -17.52 28.90 -13.19
CA LEU A 409 -18.33 29.93 -12.53
C LEU A 409 -18.18 31.30 -13.21
N PHE A 410 -16.94 31.76 -13.46
CA PHE A 410 -16.72 33.06 -14.13
C PHE A 410 -17.22 33.09 -15.58
N LYS A 411 -17.11 31.97 -16.32
CA LYS A 411 -17.70 31.86 -17.66
C LYS A 411 -19.23 31.98 -17.61
N PHE A 412 -19.87 31.33 -16.64
CA PHE A 412 -21.31 31.49 -16.46
C PHE A 412 -21.69 32.92 -16.04
N MET A 413 -20.86 33.59 -15.23
CA MET A 413 -21.08 34.99 -14.86
C MET A 413 -20.94 35.97 -16.04
N SER A 414 -20.15 35.67 -17.08
CA SER A 414 -20.13 36.48 -18.30
C SER A 414 -21.39 36.29 -19.14
N MET A 415 -21.99 35.10 -19.10
CA MET A 415 -23.31 34.81 -19.70
C MET A 415 -24.50 35.35 -18.89
N ALA A 416 -24.31 35.69 -17.61
CA ALA A 416 -25.39 36.10 -16.71
C ALA A 416 -25.69 37.62 -16.80
N PRO A 417 -26.96 38.02 -16.97
CA PRO A 417 -27.32 39.39 -17.39
C PRO A 417 -26.96 40.49 -16.39
N ARG A 418 -26.82 40.19 -15.09
CA ARG A 418 -26.53 41.19 -14.02
C ARG A 418 -25.07 41.27 -13.58
N PHE A 419 -24.22 40.32 -13.98
CA PHE A 419 -22.81 40.25 -13.57
C PHE A 419 -21.84 40.57 -14.70
N GLN A 420 -22.07 40.03 -15.91
CA GLN A 420 -21.34 40.36 -17.15
C GLN A 420 -19.83 40.53 -16.97
N THR A 421 -19.18 39.58 -16.29
CA THR A 421 -17.72 39.63 -16.08
C THR A 421 -16.96 39.52 -17.39
N SER A 422 -15.84 40.25 -17.54
CA SER A 422 -15.00 40.19 -18.74
C SER A 422 -14.56 38.76 -19.07
N ASP A 423 -14.74 38.35 -20.33
CA ASP A 423 -14.39 37.02 -20.83
C ASP A 423 -12.90 36.66 -20.62
N LEU A 424 -12.02 37.68 -20.58
CA LEU A 424 -10.59 37.51 -20.32
C LEU A 424 -10.31 36.88 -18.95
N ILE A 425 -11.16 37.13 -17.94
CA ILE A 425 -10.97 36.61 -16.58
C ILE A 425 -11.09 35.09 -16.55
N TRP A 426 -12.18 34.53 -17.12
CA TRP A 426 -12.38 33.09 -17.11
C TRP A 426 -11.40 32.37 -18.04
N GLN A 427 -10.94 33.01 -19.12
CA GLN A 427 -9.92 32.46 -20.01
C GLN A 427 -8.56 32.31 -19.30
N ILE A 428 -8.09 33.33 -18.57
CA ILE A 428 -6.86 33.25 -17.77
C ILE A 428 -6.97 32.17 -16.68
N LEU A 429 -8.09 32.14 -15.96
CA LEU A 429 -8.34 31.12 -14.93
C LEU A 429 -8.43 29.71 -15.53
N THR A 430 -8.93 29.55 -16.75
CA THR A 430 -8.94 28.27 -17.48
C THR A 430 -7.53 27.80 -17.79
N LEU A 431 -6.65 28.70 -18.26
CA LEU A 431 -5.25 28.37 -18.56
C LEU A 431 -4.47 27.97 -17.29
N LEU A 432 -4.64 28.71 -16.19
CA LEU A 432 -4.05 28.36 -14.89
C LEU A 432 -4.58 27.01 -14.38
N SER A 433 -5.88 26.75 -14.54
CA SER A 433 -6.51 25.48 -14.20
C SER A 433 -5.97 24.33 -15.05
N LEU A 434 -5.72 24.52 -16.36
CA LEU A 434 -5.12 23.52 -17.23
C LEU A 434 -3.70 23.16 -16.78
N VAL A 435 -2.87 24.15 -16.43
CA VAL A 435 -1.52 23.89 -15.86
C VAL A 435 -1.62 23.08 -14.57
N TYR A 436 -2.55 23.44 -13.67
CA TYR A 436 -2.80 22.67 -12.45
C TYR A 436 -3.29 21.23 -12.75
N THR A 437 -4.13 21.04 -13.75
CA THR A 437 -4.60 19.72 -14.21
C THR A 437 -3.44 18.86 -14.73
N VAL A 438 -2.52 19.43 -15.51
CA VAL A 438 -1.33 18.73 -16.02
C VAL A 438 -0.45 18.21 -14.87
N ILE A 439 -0.27 18.98 -13.80
CA ILE A 439 0.51 18.61 -12.59
C ILE A 439 -0.01 17.34 -11.90
N PHE A 440 -1.30 17.00 -12.00
CA PHE A 440 -1.84 15.75 -11.44
C PHE A 440 -2.08 14.67 -12.50
N THR A 441 -2.44 15.08 -13.72
CA THR A 441 -2.82 14.15 -14.79
C THR A 441 -1.61 13.45 -15.40
N VAL A 442 -0.52 14.17 -15.70
CA VAL A 442 0.68 13.58 -16.30
C VAL A 442 1.32 12.53 -15.39
N PRO A 443 1.58 12.77 -14.09
CA PRO A 443 2.12 11.75 -13.20
C PRO A 443 1.17 10.56 -13.02
N TYR A 444 -0.15 10.77 -13.05
CA TYR A 444 -1.10 9.66 -12.92
C TYR A 444 -1.20 8.81 -14.19
N ILE A 445 -1.05 9.41 -15.39
CA ILE A 445 -0.90 8.67 -16.65
C ILE A 445 0.43 7.89 -16.65
N ILE A 446 1.53 8.51 -16.20
CA ILE A 446 2.82 7.81 -16.06
C ILE A 446 2.72 6.69 -15.02
N LYS A 447 1.98 6.89 -13.92
CA LYS A 447 1.67 5.84 -12.93
C LYS A 447 0.88 4.69 -13.57
N TRP A 448 -0.05 4.98 -14.47
CA TRP A 448 -0.80 4.00 -15.26
C TRP A 448 0.12 3.08 -16.09
N ILE A 449 1.19 3.63 -16.62
CA ILE A 449 2.18 2.89 -17.41
C ILE A 449 3.22 2.18 -16.50
N LYS A 450 3.74 2.87 -15.47
CA LYS A 450 4.88 2.43 -14.65
C LYS A 450 4.50 1.59 -13.43
N TYR A 451 3.35 1.86 -12.80
CA TYR A 451 2.91 1.22 -11.55
C TYR A 451 1.43 0.76 -11.61
N PRO A 452 1.02 -0.03 -12.62
CA PRO A 452 -0.38 -0.38 -12.87
C PRO A 452 -1.03 -1.16 -11.71
N GLN A 453 -0.22 -1.88 -10.93
CA GLN A 453 -0.65 -2.64 -9.75
C GLN A 453 -1.08 -1.71 -8.57
N LYS A 454 -0.38 -0.59 -8.34
CA LYS A 454 -0.79 0.39 -7.30
C LYS A 454 -2.15 1.04 -7.69
N ILE A 455 -2.44 1.24 -8.97
CA ILE A 455 -3.76 1.71 -9.44
C ILE A 455 -4.86 0.66 -9.28
N LYS A 456 -4.60 -0.63 -9.53
CA LYS A 456 -5.60 -1.64 -9.20
C LYS A 456 -5.86 -1.69 -7.70
N SER A 457 -4.86 -1.46 -6.85
CA SER A 457 -5.07 -1.34 -5.41
C SER A 457 -6.01 -0.17 -5.05
N GLU A 458 -5.94 0.96 -5.77
CA GLU A 458 -6.87 2.10 -5.64
C GLU A 458 -8.28 1.74 -6.12
N TRP A 459 -8.40 1.00 -7.24
CA TRP A 459 -9.68 0.53 -7.79
C TRP A 459 -10.38 -0.52 -6.92
N GLN A 460 -9.61 -1.41 -6.30
CA GLN A 460 -10.14 -2.41 -5.37
C GLN A 460 -10.47 -1.80 -3.99
N HIS A 461 -9.99 -0.59 -3.70
CA HIS A 461 -10.21 0.05 -2.41
C HIS A 461 -11.68 0.50 -2.25
N PRO A 462 -12.39 0.09 -1.18
CA PRO A 462 -13.82 0.39 -0.97
C PRO A 462 -14.21 1.88 -0.94
N MET A 463 -13.22 2.77 -0.88
CA MET A 463 -13.40 4.20 -0.61
C MET A 463 -12.77 5.09 -1.68
N MET A 464 -11.77 4.59 -2.42
CA MET A 464 -11.07 5.35 -3.46
C MET A 464 -11.57 5.00 -4.88
N ASN A 465 -12.21 3.84 -5.07
CA ASN A 465 -12.80 3.47 -6.36
C ASN A 465 -13.79 4.53 -6.89
N ASN A 466 -14.55 5.18 -6.01
CA ASN A 466 -15.51 6.24 -6.36
C ASN A 466 -14.85 7.48 -6.99
N ALA A 467 -13.56 7.72 -6.74
CA ALA A 467 -12.86 8.87 -7.30
C ALA A 467 -12.41 8.67 -8.76
N PHE A 468 -12.48 7.45 -9.31
CA PHE A 468 -12.13 7.17 -10.71
C PHE A 468 -13.04 7.87 -11.72
N THR A 469 -14.22 8.32 -11.31
CA THR A 469 -15.12 9.11 -12.15
C THR A 469 -14.71 10.59 -12.24
N VAL A 470 -13.94 11.10 -11.27
CA VAL A 470 -13.61 12.52 -11.15
C VAL A 470 -12.81 13.06 -12.35
N PRO A 471 -11.78 12.37 -12.90
CA PRO A 471 -11.12 12.80 -14.13
C PRO A 471 -12.11 12.96 -15.30
N SER A 472 -13.09 12.05 -15.43
CA SER A 472 -14.12 12.11 -16.48
C SER A 472 -15.05 13.31 -16.27
N MET A 473 -15.39 13.64 -15.02
CA MET A 473 -16.18 14.82 -14.67
C MET A 473 -15.41 16.13 -14.94
N THR A 474 -14.11 16.16 -14.69
CA THR A 474 -13.24 17.29 -15.07
C THR A 474 -13.24 17.52 -16.58
N LEU A 475 -13.23 16.47 -17.41
CA LEU A 475 -13.36 16.61 -18.88
C LEU A 475 -14.69 17.25 -19.30
N ILE A 476 -15.80 16.95 -18.60
CA ILE A 476 -17.10 17.59 -18.84
C ILE A 476 -17.05 19.08 -18.48
N VAL A 477 -16.39 19.46 -17.38
CA VAL A 477 -16.18 20.88 -17.02
C VAL A 477 -15.34 21.60 -18.08
N TYR A 478 -14.29 20.97 -18.61
CA TYR A 478 -13.53 21.54 -19.74
C TYR A 478 -14.31 21.59 -21.05
N ALA A 479 -15.23 20.65 -21.30
CA ALA A 479 -16.15 20.74 -22.43
C ALA A 479 -17.01 22.01 -22.37
N PHE A 480 -17.58 22.32 -21.20
CA PHE A 480 -18.31 23.58 -20.97
C PHE A 480 -17.42 24.81 -21.20
N LEU A 481 -16.17 24.79 -20.73
CA LEU A 481 -15.22 25.89 -20.94
C LEU A 481 -14.86 26.09 -22.43
N ALA A 482 -14.79 25.01 -23.22
CA ALA A 482 -14.48 25.05 -24.65
C ALA A 482 -15.62 25.56 -25.55
N THR A 483 -16.89 25.49 -25.11
CA THR A 483 -18.06 25.93 -25.89
C THR A 483 -17.99 27.41 -26.29
N GLY A 484 -18.43 27.76 -27.52
CA GLY A 484 -18.50 29.13 -28.00
C GLY A 484 -17.16 29.66 -28.53
N ASN A 485 -16.25 30.06 -27.63
CA ASN A 485 -15.09 30.89 -28.00
C ASN A 485 -13.87 30.12 -28.53
N TYR A 486 -13.77 28.81 -28.30
CA TYR A 486 -12.59 28.01 -28.71
C TYR A 486 -12.90 27.05 -29.86
N SER A 487 -13.71 26.02 -29.61
CA SER A 487 -14.05 25.01 -30.62
C SER A 487 -15.24 24.16 -30.18
N THR A 488 -16.38 24.35 -30.82
CA THR A 488 -17.58 23.52 -30.62
C THR A 488 -17.32 22.03 -30.93
N PRO A 489 -16.55 21.65 -31.97
CA PRO A 489 -16.11 20.26 -32.15
C PRO A 489 -15.34 19.70 -30.95
N LEU A 490 -14.38 20.45 -30.40
CA LEU A 490 -13.61 20.03 -29.22
C LEU A 490 -14.51 19.84 -28.00
N ALA A 491 -15.42 20.79 -27.75
CA ALA A 491 -16.41 20.70 -26.67
C ALA A 491 -17.27 19.43 -26.79
N ARG A 492 -17.77 19.10 -27.99
CA ARG A 492 -18.53 17.86 -28.24
C ARG A 492 -17.70 16.59 -27.98
N VAL A 493 -16.44 16.55 -28.40
CA VAL A 493 -15.54 15.40 -28.18
C VAL A 493 -15.24 15.21 -26.69
N LEU A 494 -14.85 16.28 -25.98
CA LEU A 494 -14.59 16.23 -24.54
C LEU A 494 -15.84 15.83 -23.74
N PHE A 495 -17.01 16.34 -24.14
CA PHE A 495 -18.29 15.99 -23.53
C PHE A 495 -18.60 14.49 -23.66
N TRP A 496 -18.53 13.91 -24.86
CA TRP A 496 -18.87 12.50 -25.06
C TRP A 496 -17.87 11.53 -24.43
N ILE A 497 -16.57 11.86 -24.45
CA ILE A 497 -15.54 11.07 -23.73
C ILE A 497 -15.82 11.12 -22.22
N GLY A 498 -16.02 12.31 -21.66
CA GLY A 498 -16.25 12.49 -20.22
C GLY A 498 -17.56 11.88 -19.73
N SER A 499 -18.68 12.17 -20.39
CA SER A 499 -20.02 11.71 -19.99
C SER A 499 -20.20 10.19 -20.11
N SER A 500 -19.77 9.58 -21.23
CA SER A 500 -19.85 8.13 -21.42
C SER A 500 -19.00 7.40 -20.38
N THR A 501 -17.75 7.84 -20.18
CA THR A 501 -16.83 7.22 -19.22
C THR A 501 -17.35 7.37 -17.79
N ALA A 502 -17.85 8.56 -17.41
CA ALA A 502 -18.48 8.77 -16.11
C ALA A 502 -19.71 7.86 -15.90
N PHE A 503 -20.59 7.73 -16.91
CA PHE A 503 -21.81 6.92 -16.79
C PHE A 503 -21.50 5.43 -16.62
N PHE A 504 -20.66 4.85 -17.47
CA PHE A 504 -20.29 3.45 -17.36
C PHE A 504 -19.49 3.15 -16.08
N LEU A 505 -18.55 4.02 -15.68
CA LEU A 505 -17.86 3.85 -14.40
C LEU A 505 -18.83 3.92 -13.22
N SER A 506 -19.82 4.81 -13.23
CA SER A 506 -20.82 4.89 -12.16
C SER A 506 -21.70 3.65 -12.07
N ILE A 507 -22.12 3.08 -13.20
CA ILE A 507 -22.83 1.79 -13.22
C ILE A 507 -21.93 0.67 -12.66
N ILE A 508 -20.67 0.60 -13.08
CA ILE A 508 -19.72 -0.43 -12.62
C ILE A 508 -19.44 -0.27 -11.12
N ILE A 509 -19.25 0.95 -10.62
CA ILE A 509 -18.96 1.25 -9.21
C ILE A 509 -20.16 0.93 -8.33
N ILE A 510 -21.37 1.36 -8.71
CA ILE A 510 -22.61 1.05 -7.97
C ILE A 510 -22.92 -0.45 -8.04
N GLY A 511 -22.78 -1.08 -9.20
CA GLY A 511 -22.94 -2.53 -9.36
C GLY A 511 -21.97 -3.31 -8.45
N ASN A 512 -20.71 -2.90 -8.37
CA ASN A 512 -19.72 -3.47 -7.45
C ASN A 512 -20.05 -3.20 -5.97
N ILE A 513 -20.65 -2.06 -5.63
CA ILE A 513 -21.11 -1.77 -4.26
C ILE A 513 -22.28 -2.69 -3.88
N LEU A 514 -23.23 -2.91 -4.79
CA LEU A 514 -24.39 -3.78 -4.57
C LEU A 514 -24.04 -5.28 -4.58
N SER A 515 -23.04 -5.70 -5.36
CA SER A 515 -22.63 -7.11 -5.47
C SER A 515 -21.66 -7.58 -4.38
N THR A 516 -21.12 -6.68 -3.55
CA THR A 516 -20.11 -7.02 -2.54
C THR A 516 -20.54 -6.58 -1.14
N ILE A 517 -20.44 -7.48 -0.16
CA ILE A 517 -20.71 -7.15 1.23
C ILE A 517 -19.66 -6.13 1.72
N ARG A 518 -20.10 -4.96 2.17
CA ARG A 518 -19.23 -3.89 2.69
C ARG A 518 -19.50 -3.65 4.18
N HIS A 519 -18.42 -3.45 4.93
CA HIS A 519 -18.50 -3.02 6.33
C HIS A 519 -19.06 -1.58 6.42
N PRO A 520 -19.97 -1.26 7.37
CA PRO A 520 -20.56 0.08 7.52
C PRO A 520 -19.53 1.21 7.63
N GLY A 521 -18.38 0.95 8.25
CA GLY A 521 -17.28 1.92 8.37
C GLY A 521 -16.63 2.37 7.04
N HIS A 522 -16.95 1.75 5.90
CA HIS A 522 -16.50 2.20 4.57
C HIS A 522 -17.41 3.26 3.94
N LEU A 523 -18.62 3.44 4.47
CA LEU A 523 -19.66 4.30 3.91
C LEU A 523 -19.38 5.77 4.21
N ASN A 524 -19.07 6.58 3.21
CA ASN A 524 -18.83 8.01 3.41
C ASN A 524 -19.31 8.83 2.19
N GLY A 525 -19.28 10.16 2.30
CA GLY A 525 -19.73 11.05 1.24
C GLY A 525 -19.05 10.83 -0.12
N ALA A 526 -17.84 10.24 -0.16
CA ALA A 526 -17.15 9.97 -1.41
C ALA A 526 -17.88 8.92 -2.28
N TRP A 527 -18.74 8.07 -1.69
CA TRP A 527 -19.60 7.13 -2.44
C TRP A 527 -20.56 7.85 -3.38
N GLN A 528 -20.92 9.09 -3.08
CA GLN A 528 -21.75 9.90 -3.97
C GLN A 528 -20.98 10.43 -5.19
N MET A 529 -19.64 10.52 -5.17
CA MET A 529 -18.84 11.12 -6.26
C MET A 529 -19.18 10.53 -7.63
N ALA A 530 -19.26 9.20 -7.71
CA ALA A 530 -19.54 8.49 -8.96
C ALA A 530 -20.92 8.86 -9.53
N PRO A 531 -22.06 8.51 -8.90
CA PRO A 531 -23.36 8.79 -9.50
C PRO A 531 -23.72 10.28 -9.54
N VAL A 532 -23.36 11.08 -8.55
CA VAL A 532 -23.82 12.48 -8.44
C VAL A 532 -23.17 13.37 -9.50
N GLY A 533 -21.92 13.13 -9.89
CA GLY A 533 -21.27 13.95 -10.91
C GLY A 533 -21.88 13.79 -12.31
N LEU A 534 -22.81 12.84 -12.53
CA LEU A 534 -23.62 12.80 -13.75
C LEU A 534 -24.60 13.99 -13.86
N TYR A 535 -24.93 14.67 -12.76
CA TYR A 535 -25.60 15.97 -12.85
C TYR A 535 -24.77 17.02 -13.62
N ILE A 536 -23.44 16.95 -13.57
CA ILE A 536 -22.56 17.84 -14.35
C ILE A 536 -22.74 17.57 -15.85
N ALA A 537 -22.87 16.30 -16.24
CA ALA A 537 -23.19 15.92 -17.62
C ALA A 537 -24.59 16.41 -18.04
N ALA A 538 -25.55 16.39 -17.12
CA ALA A 538 -26.90 16.89 -17.34
C ALA A 538 -26.96 18.43 -17.51
N VAL A 539 -26.12 19.19 -16.78
CA VAL A 539 -25.94 20.64 -17.01
C VAL A 539 -25.27 20.92 -18.35
N VAL A 540 -24.14 20.27 -18.63
CA VAL A 540 -23.25 20.68 -19.74
C VAL A 540 -23.75 20.21 -21.10
N GLY A 541 -24.40 19.05 -21.19
CA GLY A 541 -24.82 18.45 -22.46
C GLY A 541 -25.68 19.37 -23.32
N PRO A 542 -26.82 19.90 -22.82
CA PRO A 542 -27.70 20.80 -23.59
C PRO A 542 -27.01 22.12 -24.00
N ILE A 543 -26.03 22.58 -23.21
CA ILE A 543 -25.24 23.78 -23.50
C ILE A 543 -24.22 23.54 -24.62
N VAL A 544 -23.66 22.33 -24.71
CA VAL A 544 -22.75 21.91 -25.80
C VAL A 544 -23.52 21.61 -27.09
N ASP A 545 -24.65 20.91 -26.99
CA ASP A 545 -25.57 20.67 -28.09
C ASP A 545 -26.99 20.37 -27.56
N PRO A 546 -28.02 21.16 -27.92
CA PRO A 546 -29.41 20.92 -27.50
C PRO A 546 -29.96 19.55 -27.89
N ARG A 547 -29.35 18.84 -28.85
CA ARG A 547 -29.74 17.47 -29.22
C ARG A 547 -29.46 16.44 -28.12
N TYR A 548 -28.59 16.75 -27.16
CA TYR A 548 -28.19 15.82 -26.10
C TYR A 548 -29.18 15.77 -24.92
N THR A 549 -30.15 16.68 -24.87
CA THR A 549 -31.10 16.87 -23.75
C THR A 549 -31.82 15.58 -23.32
N GLN A 550 -32.22 14.72 -24.26
CA GLN A 550 -32.87 13.44 -23.92
C GLN A 550 -31.92 12.45 -23.20
N VAL A 551 -30.64 12.39 -23.59
CA VAL A 551 -29.63 11.57 -22.91
C VAL A 551 -29.26 12.19 -21.55
N CYS A 552 -29.27 13.52 -21.46
CA CYS A 552 -29.03 14.23 -20.20
C CYS A 552 -30.16 14.04 -19.17
N PHE A 553 -31.41 13.79 -19.58
CA PHE A 553 -32.48 13.35 -18.68
C PHE A 553 -32.21 11.95 -18.07
N LEU A 554 -31.65 11.01 -18.84
CA LEU A 554 -31.21 9.70 -18.31
C LEU A 554 -30.12 9.87 -17.23
N PHE A 555 -29.12 10.72 -17.50
CA PHE A 555 -28.06 11.04 -16.54
C PHE A 555 -28.61 11.69 -15.27
N PHE A 556 -29.55 12.64 -15.40
CA PHE A 556 -30.23 13.28 -14.29
C PHE A 556 -31.01 12.26 -13.44
N GLY A 557 -31.85 11.43 -14.06
CA GLY A 557 -32.68 10.45 -13.35
C GLY A 557 -31.87 9.44 -12.54
N PHE A 558 -30.79 8.89 -13.13
CA PHE A 558 -29.88 8.00 -12.42
C PHE A 558 -29.18 8.72 -11.24
N ALA A 559 -28.70 9.95 -11.45
CA ALA A 559 -28.07 10.74 -10.40
C ALA A 559 -29.04 11.07 -9.25
N SER A 560 -30.32 11.33 -9.53
CA SER A 560 -31.33 11.63 -8.51
C SER A 560 -31.67 10.44 -7.61
N ILE A 561 -31.90 9.26 -8.18
CA ILE A 561 -32.17 8.05 -7.39
C ILE A 561 -30.98 7.74 -6.48
N MET A 562 -29.77 7.72 -7.06
CA MET A 562 -28.54 7.44 -6.32
C MET A 562 -28.20 8.49 -5.26
N TYR A 563 -28.46 9.79 -5.54
CA TYR A 563 -28.26 10.86 -4.56
C TYR A 563 -29.10 10.62 -3.31
N ILE A 564 -30.41 10.39 -3.45
CA ILE A 564 -31.33 10.23 -2.31
C ILE A 564 -30.93 9.02 -1.48
N THR A 565 -30.72 7.86 -2.12
CA THR A 565 -30.32 6.62 -1.42
C THR A 565 -29.00 6.78 -0.67
N LEU A 566 -27.94 7.26 -1.35
CA LEU A 566 -26.62 7.41 -0.74
C LEU A 566 -26.55 8.56 0.27
N PHE A 567 -27.38 9.60 0.12
CA PHE A 567 -27.49 10.68 1.11
C PHE A 567 -27.99 10.13 2.44
N ILE A 568 -29.13 9.43 2.44
CA ILE A 568 -29.71 8.83 3.66
C ILE A 568 -28.68 7.92 4.34
N MET A 569 -28.07 7.02 3.59
CA MET A 569 -27.06 6.08 4.09
C MET A 569 -25.84 6.80 4.70
N THR A 570 -25.25 7.76 3.97
CA THR A 570 -24.02 8.45 4.43
C THR A 570 -24.30 9.44 5.56
N PHE A 571 -25.47 10.08 5.57
CA PHE A 571 -25.93 10.94 6.66
C PHE A 571 -26.13 10.15 7.95
N GLN A 572 -26.85 9.02 7.88
CA GLN A 572 -27.04 8.11 9.02
C GLN A 572 -25.69 7.60 9.56
N ASN A 573 -24.76 7.22 8.68
CA ASN A 573 -23.43 6.76 9.10
C ASN A 573 -22.65 7.84 9.86
N VAL A 574 -22.66 9.08 9.38
CA VAL A 574 -21.98 10.21 10.04
C VAL A 574 -22.65 10.62 11.35
N ALA A 575 -23.98 10.47 11.46
CA ALA A 575 -24.75 10.80 12.65
C ALA A 575 -24.62 9.76 13.77
N ILE A 576 -24.56 8.46 13.43
CA ILE A 576 -24.69 7.36 14.40
C ILE A 576 -23.38 6.58 14.63
N ASN A 577 -22.58 6.31 13.59
CA ASN A 577 -21.48 5.35 13.70
C ASN A 577 -20.19 5.99 14.23
N TYR A 578 -19.86 5.68 15.49
CA TYR A 578 -18.63 6.08 16.17
C TYR A 578 -17.33 5.63 15.44
N LEU A 579 -17.41 4.54 14.66
CA LEU A 579 -16.29 3.97 13.90
C LEU A 579 -15.88 4.78 12.64
N ALA A 580 -16.57 5.86 12.29
CA ALA A 580 -16.27 6.65 11.09
C ALA A 580 -15.06 7.58 11.27
N ASP A 581 -13.94 7.31 10.55
CA ASP A 581 -12.69 8.11 10.64
C ASP A 581 -12.98 9.62 10.42
N PRO A 582 -12.63 10.49 11.39
CA PRO A 582 -12.87 11.92 11.30
C PRO A 582 -12.35 12.59 10.02
N ARG A 583 -11.30 12.08 9.39
CA ARG A 583 -10.74 12.59 8.13
C ARG A 583 -11.69 12.46 6.95
N GLN A 584 -12.53 11.43 6.96
CA GLN A 584 -13.48 11.15 5.87
C GLN A 584 -14.72 12.03 5.93
N ARG A 585 -14.96 12.70 7.07
CA ARG A 585 -16.09 13.62 7.23
C ARG A 585 -16.00 14.81 6.26
N MET A 586 -14.81 15.18 5.76
CA MET A 586 -14.67 16.23 4.74
C MET A 586 -15.43 15.94 3.44
N PHE A 587 -15.74 14.68 3.14
CA PHE A 587 -16.56 14.32 1.98
C PHE A 587 -18.05 14.62 2.15
N SER A 588 -18.53 15.03 3.34
CA SER A 588 -19.92 15.49 3.53
C SER A 588 -20.26 16.76 2.73
N ALA A 589 -19.24 17.48 2.23
CA ALA A 589 -19.41 18.61 1.33
C ALA A 589 -20.17 18.24 0.04
N ILE A 590 -20.15 16.97 -0.38
CA ILE A 590 -20.87 16.48 -1.56
C ILE A 590 -22.40 16.55 -1.34
N TRP A 591 -22.88 16.47 -0.09
CA TRP A 591 -24.31 16.55 0.25
C TRP A 591 -24.97 17.88 -0.18
N PHE A 592 -24.23 18.99 -0.21
CA PHE A 592 -24.75 20.26 -0.71
C PHE A 592 -24.40 20.53 -2.18
N ALA A 593 -23.38 19.85 -2.70
CA ALA A 593 -23.05 19.88 -4.13
C ALA A 593 -24.18 19.30 -4.98
N ALA A 594 -24.66 18.10 -4.61
CA ALA A 594 -25.67 17.37 -5.36
C ALA A 594 -26.96 18.17 -5.62
N PRO A 595 -27.66 18.73 -4.62
CA PRO A 595 -28.86 19.54 -4.84
C PRO A 595 -28.55 20.86 -5.58
N SER A 596 -27.38 21.46 -5.36
CA SER A 596 -26.95 22.67 -6.08
C SER A 596 -26.81 22.40 -7.58
N VAL A 597 -26.06 21.38 -7.99
CA VAL A 597 -25.91 21.02 -9.41
C VAL A 597 -27.23 20.50 -9.99
N ALA A 598 -28.03 19.77 -9.21
CA ALA A 598 -29.36 19.33 -9.65
C ALA A 598 -30.31 20.49 -9.97
N SER A 599 -30.29 21.58 -9.19
CA SER A 599 -31.10 22.78 -9.48
C SER A 599 -30.75 23.42 -10.83
N ILE A 600 -29.46 23.48 -11.15
CA ILE A 600 -28.94 23.99 -12.43
C ILE A 600 -29.30 23.01 -13.55
N ALA A 601 -29.07 21.71 -13.35
CA ALA A 601 -29.32 20.67 -14.34
C ALA A 601 -30.80 20.63 -14.74
N TRP A 602 -31.70 20.68 -13.77
CA TRP A 602 -33.15 20.75 -14.01
C TRP A 602 -33.51 21.98 -14.85
N THR A 603 -33.03 23.16 -14.45
CA THR A 603 -33.29 24.43 -15.17
C THR A 603 -32.78 24.41 -16.61
N VAL A 604 -31.60 23.84 -16.86
CA VAL A 604 -31.02 23.75 -18.21
C VAL A 604 -31.76 22.72 -19.07
N LEU A 605 -32.15 21.57 -18.49
CA LEU A 605 -32.92 20.54 -19.18
C LEU A 605 -34.32 21.01 -19.56
N THR A 606 -35.06 21.64 -18.64
CA THR A 606 -36.41 22.14 -18.91
C THR A 606 -36.39 23.31 -19.90
N ALA A 607 -35.45 24.25 -19.76
CA ALA A 607 -35.27 25.33 -20.73
C ALA A 607 -34.93 24.79 -22.12
N SER A 608 -34.01 23.83 -22.24
CA SER A 608 -33.66 23.24 -23.54
C SER A 608 -34.80 22.43 -24.16
N ALA A 609 -35.60 21.72 -23.36
CA ALA A 609 -36.75 20.94 -23.84
C ALA A 609 -37.92 21.85 -24.27
N ALA A 610 -38.13 22.97 -23.59
CA ALA A 610 -39.18 23.94 -23.90
C ALA A 610 -38.76 25.02 -24.92
N GLY A 611 -37.48 25.07 -25.32
CA GLY A 611 -36.93 26.16 -26.14
C GLY A 611 -36.92 27.52 -25.46
N GLY A 612 -36.96 27.55 -24.12
CA GLY A 612 -37.17 28.74 -23.30
C GLY A 612 -35.91 29.33 -22.68
N MET A 613 -36.09 30.41 -21.92
CA MET A 613 -35.02 31.03 -21.12
C MET A 613 -34.67 30.16 -19.90
N TYR A 614 -33.44 30.26 -19.41
CA TYR A 614 -32.97 29.58 -18.19
C TYR A 614 -33.61 30.20 -16.93
N VAL A 615 -34.82 29.75 -16.59
CA VAL A 615 -35.57 30.20 -15.41
C VAL A 615 -35.78 29.05 -14.43
N MET A 616 -35.35 29.24 -13.18
CA MET A 616 -35.58 28.28 -12.10
C MET A 616 -37.08 28.23 -11.76
N ASP A 617 -37.70 27.10 -12.04
CA ASP A 617 -39.04 26.75 -11.57
C ASP A 617 -39.03 26.44 -10.05
N PRO A 618 -40.20 26.28 -9.40
CA PRO A 618 -40.26 25.99 -7.96
C PRO A 618 -39.50 24.72 -7.54
N ILE A 619 -39.31 23.75 -8.45
CA ILE A 619 -38.52 22.53 -8.20
C ILE A 619 -37.04 22.88 -8.12
N ALA A 620 -36.49 23.58 -9.11
CA ALA A 620 -35.10 24.06 -9.09
C ALA A 620 -34.83 24.98 -7.90
N GLN A 621 -35.75 25.90 -7.58
CA GLN A 621 -35.64 26.78 -6.41
C GLN A 621 -35.59 25.97 -5.10
N THR A 622 -36.45 24.96 -4.95
CA THR A 622 -36.44 24.08 -3.77
C THR A 622 -35.11 23.32 -3.65
N LEU A 623 -34.59 22.79 -4.76
CA LEU A 623 -33.28 22.13 -4.78
C LEU A 623 -32.13 23.10 -4.41
N PHE A 624 -32.18 24.34 -4.90
CA PHE A 624 -31.22 25.38 -4.53
C PHE A 624 -31.26 25.68 -3.01
N TYR A 625 -32.46 25.83 -2.44
CA TYR A 625 -32.63 26.03 -1.00
C TYR A 625 -32.13 24.84 -0.16
N VAL A 626 -32.38 23.60 -0.59
CA VAL A 626 -31.78 22.39 0.03
C VAL A 626 -30.24 22.45 -0.03
N GLY A 627 -29.66 22.93 -1.13
CA GLY A 627 -28.24 23.20 -1.26
C GLY A 627 -27.72 24.20 -0.22
N ILE A 628 -28.40 25.34 -0.04
CA ILE A 628 -28.04 26.33 1.01
C ILE A 628 -28.11 25.69 2.40
N SER A 629 -29.21 25.01 2.75
CA SER A 629 -29.38 24.40 4.08
C SER A 629 -28.31 23.36 4.38
N MET A 630 -27.98 22.50 3.42
CA MET A 630 -26.91 21.50 3.57
C MET A 630 -25.52 22.15 3.60
N GLY A 631 -25.32 23.27 2.92
CA GLY A 631 -24.10 24.08 2.97
C GLY A 631 -23.88 24.69 4.36
N LEU A 632 -24.92 25.33 4.94
CA LEU A 632 -24.89 25.89 6.29
C LEU A 632 -24.62 24.80 7.36
N LEU A 633 -25.26 23.64 7.23
CA LEU A 633 -25.02 22.48 8.10
C LEU A 633 -23.56 22.00 8.02
N ASN A 634 -23.01 21.90 6.80
CA ASN A 634 -21.61 21.51 6.59
C ASN A 634 -20.63 22.54 7.14
N ILE A 635 -20.92 23.84 6.99
CA ILE A 635 -20.14 24.92 7.60
C ILE A 635 -20.16 24.77 9.13
N TRP A 636 -21.32 24.63 9.76
CA TRP A 636 -21.41 24.44 11.21
C TRP A 636 -20.60 23.22 11.70
N MET A 637 -20.72 22.09 11.00
CA MET A 637 -20.01 20.84 11.32
C MET A 637 -18.48 20.95 11.13
N SER A 638 -18.02 21.72 10.14
CA SER A 638 -16.63 21.65 9.65
C SER A 638 -15.79 22.90 9.93
N TRP A 639 -16.38 24.09 10.11
CA TRP A 639 -15.68 25.38 10.21
C TRP A 639 -14.60 25.39 11.29
N ARG A 640 -14.93 24.93 12.50
CA ARG A 640 -13.96 24.83 13.62
C ARG A 640 -12.79 23.90 13.29
N ARG A 641 -13.03 22.83 12.53
CA ARG A 641 -11.99 21.87 12.11
C ARG A 641 -11.21 22.34 10.89
N PHE A 642 -11.80 23.16 10.03
CA PHE A 642 -11.19 23.64 8.79
C PHE A 642 -10.18 24.78 9.05
N LEU A 643 -10.55 25.74 9.92
CA LEU A 643 -9.69 26.87 10.27
C LEU A 643 -8.57 26.50 11.25
N TRP A 644 -8.85 25.64 12.22
CA TRP A 644 -7.88 25.17 13.23
C TRP A 644 -7.34 23.76 12.96
N ALA A 645 -7.27 23.34 11.69
CA ALA A 645 -6.57 22.11 11.32
C ALA A 645 -5.05 22.33 11.30
N ASP A 646 -4.34 21.73 12.25
CA ASP A 646 -2.87 21.72 12.32
C ASP A 646 -2.20 21.06 11.09
N LYS A 647 -2.96 20.26 10.33
CA LYS A 647 -2.46 19.52 9.16
C LYS A 647 -3.42 19.65 7.97
N PHE A 648 -2.86 20.09 6.85
CA PHE A 648 -3.54 20.06 5.55
C PHE A 648 -3.59 18.63 5.02
N PHE A 649 -4.77 18.22 4.52
CA PHE A 649 -4.97 16.93 3.86
C PHE A 649 -5.60 17.17 2.48
N MET A 650 -5.17 16.42 1.46
CA MET A 650 -5.71 16.60 0.10
C MET A 650 -7.24 16.37 0.02
N GLN A 651 -7.81 15.55 0.92
CA GLN A 651 -9.28 15.37 0.98
C GLN A 651 -10.06 16.67 1.30
N MET A 652 -9.41 17.72 1.80
CA MET A 652 -10.05 19.04 2.00
C MET A 652 -10.55 19.67 0.69
N HIS A 653 -9.98 19.28 -0.47
CA HIS A 653 -10.48 19.69 -1.78
C HIS A 653 -11.89 19.20 -2.12
N ALA A 654 -12.45 18.28 -1.33
CA ALA A 654 -13.87 17.95 -1.39
C ALA A 654 -14.79 19.16 -1.24
N PHE A 655 -14.33 20.29 -0.65
CA PHE A 655 -15.11 21.55 -0.57
C PHE A 655 -14.99 22.46 -1.81
N GLY A 656 -14.00 22.26 -2.69
CA GLY A 656 -13.74 23.15 -3.84
C GLY A 656 -14.89 23.16 -4.84
N PHE A 657 -15.20 22.01 -5.44
CA PHE A 657 -16.30 21.90 -6.41
C PHE A 657 -17.68 22.23 -5.80
N PRO A 658 -18.07 21.73 -4.60
CA PRO A 658 -19.38 22.03 -4.02
C PRO A 658 -19.65 23.52 -3.77
N THR A 659 -18.65 24.27 -3.29
CA THR A 659 -18.82 25.72 -3.04
C THR A 659 -18.96 26.51 -4.33
N ALA A 660 -18.20 26.15 -5.38
CA ALA A 660 -18.37 26.71 -6.72
C ALA A 660 -19.74 26.36 -7.34
N ALA A 661 -20.23 25.12 -7.15
CA ALA A 661 -21.54 24.70 -7.63
C ALA A 661 -22.69 25.46 -6.94
N LEU A 662 -22.59 25.70 -5.62
CA LEU A 662 -23.56 26.52 -4.89
C LEU A 662 -23.54 27.98 -5.35
N ALA A 663 -22.35 28.55 -5.61
CA ALA A 663 -22.22 29.89 -6.19
C ALA A 663 -22.82 29.98 -7.59
N TRP A 664 -22.63 28.96 -8.42
CA TRP A 664 -23.23 28.88 -9.76
C TRP A 664 -24.77 28.88 -9.68
N ALA A 665 -25.34 28.04 -8.81
CA ALA A 665 -26.78 28.01 -8.57
C ALA A 665 -27.31 29.36 -8.04
N ALA A 666 -26.56 30.05 -7.17
CA ALA A 666 -26.94 31.36 -6.63
C ALA A 666 -26.93 32.48 -7.69
N VAL A 667 -26.00 32.46 -8.65
CA VAL A 667 -25.98 33.39 -9.79
C VAL A 667 -27.19 33.16 -10.70
N LEU A 668 -27.52 31.89 -10.98
CA LEU A 668 -28.72 31.54 -11.76
C LEU A 668 -29.99 31.96 -11.01
N TYR A 669 -30.07 31.75 -9.69
CA TYR A 669 -31.20 32.18 -8.88
C TYR A 669 -31.37 33.72 -8.86
N ASP A 670 -30.29 34.50 -8.72
CA ASP A 670 -30.39 35.96 -8.85
C ASP A 670 -30.85 36.42 -10.23
N GLY A 671 -30.48 35.69 -11.30
CA GLY A 671 -31.01 35.92 -12.65
C GLY A 671 -32.53 35.77 -12.75
N THR A 672 -33.13 34.96 -11.88
CA THR A 672 -34.57 34.63 -11.90
C THR A 672 -35.43 35.53 -11.01
N VAL A 673 -34.94 35.85 -9.81
CA VAL A 673 -35.69 36.60 -8.79
C VAL A 673 -35.27 38.08 -8.72
N GLN A 674 -34.04 38.40 -9.14
CA GLN A 674 -33.51 39.75 -9.41
C GLN A 674 -33.60 40.78 -8.25
N THR A 675 -33.80 40.34 -7.01
CA THR A 675 -33.81 41.23 -5.83
C THR A 675 -32.40 41.72 -5.44
N ALA A 676 -32.33 42.64 -4.48
CA ALA A 676 -31.06 43.02 -3.85
C ALA A 676 -30.50 41.89 -2.96
N LEU A 677 -31.36 41.17 -2.25
CA LEU A 677 -30.96 40.09 -1.33
C LEU A 677 -30.37 38.88 -2.08
N THR A 678 -30.97 38.49 -3.20
CA THR A 678 -30.43 37.42 -4.06
C THR A 678 -29.08 37.81 -4.67
N LYS A 679 -28.87 39.08 -5.03
CA LYS A 679 -27.58 39.58 -5.51
C LYS A 679 -26.50 39.53 -4.43
N VAL A 680 -26.81 39.95 -3.21
CA VAL A 680 -25.89 39.84 -2.06
C VAL A 680 -25.54 38.38 -1.77
N LEU A 681 -26.54 37.49 -1.76
CA LEU A 681 -26.33 36.05 -1.56
C LEU A 681 -25.41 35.45 -2.63
N ALA A 682 -25.64 35.76 -3.91
CA ALA A 682 -24.78 35.32 -5.01
C ALA A 682 -23.33 35.81 -4.84
N VAL A 683 -23.13 37.10 -4.53
CA VAL A 683 -21.79 37.67 -4.26
C VAL A 683 -21.10 36.97 -3.09
N VAL A 684 -21.81 36.72 -1.98
CA VAL A 684 -21.24 35.99 -0.83
C VAL A 684 -20.82 34.58 -1.23
N CYS A 685 -21.65 33.84 -1.97
CA CYS A 685 -21.30 32.49 -2.44
C CYS A 685 -20.09 32.50 -3.39
N ILE A 686 -20.01 33.46 -4.32
CA ILE A 686 -18.87 33.63 -5.24
C ILE A 686 -17.58 33.89 -4.42
N CYS A 687 -17.61 34.84 -3.49
CA CYS A 687 -16.46 35.18 -2.65
C CYS A 687 -15.98 33.97 -1.83
N VAL A 688 -16.91 33.23 -1.20
CA VAL A 688 -16.59 32.02 -0.43
C VAL A 688 -15.96 30.94 -1.30
N ALA A 689 -16.53 30.66 -2.49
CA ALA A 689 -15.98 29.68 -3.43
C ALA A 689 -14.57 30.06 -3.90
N CYS A 690 -14.35 31.33 -4.25
CA CYS A 690 -13.04 31.83 -4.68
C CYS A 690 -12.00 31.75 -3.55
N VAL A 691 -12.32 32.19 -2.34
CA VAL A 691 -11.40 32.14 -1.18
C VAL A 691 -11.05 30.71 -0.81
N ILE A 692 -12.02 29.80 -0.74
CA ILE A 692 -11.78 28.39 -0.40
C ILE A 692 -10.91 27.74 -1.48
N SER A 693 -11.24 27.90 -2.76
CA SER A 693 -10.47 27.32 -3.86
C SER A 693 -9.05 27.88 -3.91
N PHE A 694 -8.87 29.19 -3.72
CA PHE A 694 -7.55 29.83 -3.64
C PHE A 694 -6.71 29.30 -2.48
N VAL A 695 -7.24 29.27 -1.25
CA VAL A 695 -6.52 28.79 -0.07
C VAL A 695 -6.13 27.32 -0.20
N LEU A 696 -7.03 26.46 -0.69
CA LEU A 696 -6.74 25.04 -0.88
C LEU A 696 -5.71 24.81 -1.99
N THR A 697 -5.78 25.56 -3.09
CA THR A 697 -4.80 25.53 -4.18
C THR A 697 -3.42 25.95 -3.68
N MET A 698 -3.32 27.09 -2.98
CA MET A 698 -2.05 27.60 -2.44
C MET A 698 -1.46 26.67 -1.38
N ARG A 699 -2.29 26.10 -0.48
CA ARG A 699 -1.82 25.06 0.47
C ARG A 699 -1.33 23.80 -0.24
N THR A 700 -1.91 23.46 -1.39
CA THR A 700 -1.47 22.31 -2.20
C THR A 700 -0.14 22.59 -2.87
N LEU A 701 0.01 23.73 -3.56
CA LEU A 701 1.25 24.14 -4.19
C LEU A 701 2.39 24.24 -3.15
N ALA A 702 2.12 24.84 -1.98
CA ALA A 702 3.06 24.87 -0.86
C ALA A 702 3.36 23.47 -0.28
N GLY A 703 2.39 22.55 -0.29
CA GLY A 703 2.58 21.15 0.12
C GLY A 703 3.43 20.34 -0.86
N ILE A 704 3.29 20.61 -2.17
CA ILE A 704 4.12 20.03 -3.24
C ILE A 704 5.55 20.58 -3.12
N ALA A 705 5.71 21.91 -3.01
CA ALA A 705 7.02 22.56 -2.83
C ALA A 705 7.76 22.14 -1.54
N ARG A 706 7.02 21.62 -0.54
CA ARG A 706 7.57 21.07 0.71
C ARG A 706 7.73 19.55 0.70
N LEU A 707 7.43 18.88 -0.43
CA LEU A 707 7.50 17.42 -0.61
C LEU A 707 6.60 16.60 0.33
N LYS A 708 5.42 17.12 0.73
CA LYS A 708 4.53 16.49 1.74
C LYS A 708 3.22 15.91 1.19
N VAL A 709 3.02 15.93 -0.12
CA VAL A 709 1.77 15.49 -0.77
C VAL A 709 1.82 14.03 -1.24
N PHE A 710 2.95 13.60 -1.80
CA PHE A 710 3.10 12.33 -2.48
C PHE A 710 3.81 11.31 -1.59
N ILE A 711 3.11 10.87 -0.52
CA ILE A 711 3.62 9.95 0.54
C ILE A 711 2.61 8.81 0.87
N PRO A 712 3.06 7.67 1.47
CA PRO A 712 2.22 6.48 1.76
C PRO A 712 1.19 6.61 2.92
N GLU A 713 0.36 5.57 3.14
CA GLU A 713 -0.76 5.49 4.12
C GLU A 713 -0.73 4.19 4.98
N HIS A 714 -1.41 4.15 6.15
CA HIS A 714 -1.34 3.04 7.15
C HIS A 714 -2.65 2.18 7.29
N LYS A 715 -2.60 0.84 7.57
CA LYS A 715 -3.79 -0.10 7.64
C LYS A 715 -3.68 -1.26 8.70
N TRP A 716 -4.76 -1.63 9.44
CA TRP A 716 -4.69 -2.56 10.62
C TRP A 716 -6.00 -3.34 11.05
N GLY A 717 -5.96 -4.30 12.02
CA GLY A 717 -7.11 -5.12 12.57
C GLY A 717 -6.83 -5.90 13.91
N PRO A 718 -7.76 -6.69 14.53
CA PRO A 718 -7.69 -7.09 15.97
C PRO A 718 -6.70 -8.20 16.31
N MET A 719 -6.62 -9.28 15.53
CA MET A 719 -5.58 -10.31 15.70
C MET A 719 -4.19 -9.79 15.29
N SER A 720 -4.05 -8.48 15.03
CA SER A 720 -2.73 -7.84 14.93
C SER A 720 -2.08 -7.62 16.29
N HIS A 721 -2.79 -7.75 17.41
CA HIS A 721 -2.15 -7.65 18.74
C HIS A 721 -1.06 -8.73 18.93
N LEU A 722 -1.28 -9.97 18.45
CA LEU A 722 -0.29 -11.07 18.49
C LEU A 722 1.02 -10.76 17.73
N PRO A 723 1.02 -10.46 16.42
CA PRO A 723 2.27 -10.13 15.71
C PRO A 723 2.89 -8.81 16.18
N LEU A 724 2.12 -7.89 16.76
CA LEU A 724 2.66 -6.68 17.37
C LEU A 724 3.30 -6.95 18.74
N PHE A 725 2.76 -7.89 19.52
CA PHE A 725 3.46 -8.44 20.68
C PHE A 725 4.77 -9.13 20.23
N GLN A 726 4.73 -9.98 19.20
CA GLN A 726 5.93 -10.66 18.69
C GLN A 726 6.98 -9.65 18.20
N GLU A 727 6.57 -8.54 17.58
CA GLU A 727 7.48 -7.48 17.17
C GLU A 727 8.10 -6.70 18.34
N ALA A 728 7.32 -6.46 19.41
CA ALA A 728 7.86 -5.93 20.66
C ALA A 728 8.82 -6.92 21.33
N ALA A 729 8.51 -8.22 21.27
CA ALA A 729 9.34 -9.29 21.78
C ALA A 729 10.64 -9.45 20.97
N ARG A 730 10.61 -9.36 19.63
CA ARG A 730 11.81 -9.27 18.77
C ARG A 730 12.65 -8.04 19.11
N THR A 731 12.03 -6.89 19.38
CA THR A 731 12.73 -5.67 19.79
C THR A 731 13.41 -5.81 21.16
N LEU A 732 12.75 -6.48 22.11
CA LEU A 732 13.35 -6.85 23.40
C LEU A 732 14.47 -7.87 23.24
N LEU A 733 14.27 -8.93 22.46
CA LEU A 733 15.26 -9.98 22.19
C LEU A 733 16.49 -9.44 21.46
N ALA A 734 16.33 -8.48 20.55
CA ALA A 734 17.46 -7.80 19.92
C ALA A 734 18.27 -7.00 20.96
N ARG A 735 17.60 -6.28 21.87
CA ARG A 735 18.28 -5.59 22.98
C ARG A 735 18.96 -6.60 23.90
N ILE A 736 18.26 -7.67 24.30
CA ILE A 736 18.77 -8.74 25.17
C ILE A 736 20.01 -9.38 24.56
N GLY A 737 19.99 -9.71 23.26
CA GLY A 737 21.16 -10.15 22.49
C GLY A 737 22.32 -9.19 22.68
N THR A 738 22.18 -7.94 22.24
CA THR A 738 23.26 -6.94 22.37
C THR A 738 23.74 -6.72 23.81
N THR A 739 22.87 -6.80 24.82
CA THR A 739 23.29 -6.66 26.22
C THR A 739 23.92 -7.93 26.80
N THR A 740 23.61 -9.11 26.27
CA THR A 740 24.21 -10.39 26.69
C THR A 740 25.55 -10.58 26.02
N GLU A 741 25.63 -10.23 24.75
CA GLU A 741 26.84 -10.12 23.95
C GLU A 741 27.85 -9.16 24.62
N ALA A 742 27.47 -7.91 24.90
CA ALA A 742 28.33 -6.94 25.60
C ALA A 742 28.62 -7.31 27.08
N LEU A 743 27.81 -8.17 27.71
CA LEU A 743 28.07 -8.70 29.07
C LEU A 743 28.97 -9.92 29.05
N ALA A 744 28.96 -10.72 27.98
CA ALA A 744 29.99 -11.73 27.76
C ALA A 744 31.35 -11.06 27.67
N GLU A 745 31.42 -9.94 26.96
CA GLU A 745 32.64 -9.14 26.81
C GLU A 745 33.11 -8.47 28.09
N ASP A 746 32.26 -7.74 28.83
CA ASP A 746 32.62 -7.18 30.15
C ASP A 746 31.76 -7.78 31.27
N PRO A 747 32.06 -9.02 31.73
CA PRO A 747 31.25 -9.69 32.75
C PRO A 747 31.33 -9.03 34.14
N SER A 748 32.29 -8.12 34.37
CA SER A 748 32.43 -7.39 35.64
C SER A 748 31.38 -6.29 35.81
N ASN A 749 30.72 -5.93 34.71
CA ASN A 749 29.87 -4.77 34.61
C ASN A 749 28.49 -5.03 35.23
N THR A 750 28.42 -4.83 36.55
CA THR A 750 27.18 -4.95 37.35
C THR A 750 25.99 -4.14 36.81
N ARG A 751 26.24 -3.09 36.00
CA ARG A 751 25.20 -2.31 35.31
C ARG A 751 24.65 -3.01 34.07
N LEU A 752 25.50 -3.68 33.28
CA LEU A 752 25.04 -4.52 32.16
C LEU A 752 24.25 -5.72 32.69
N LEU A 753 24.74 -6.40 33.74
CA LEU A 753 24.04 -7.53 34.35
C LEU A 753 22.65 -7.14 34.89
N SER A 754 22.53 -6.00 35.58
CA SER A 754 21.23 -5.51 36.07
C SER A 754 20.31 -5.01 34.94
N SER A 755 20.87 -4.40 33.88
CA SER A 755 20.11 -4.01 32.68
C SER A 755 19.60 -5.22 31.89
N LEU A 756 20.42 -6.26 31.75
CA LEU A 756 20.06 -7.53 31.15
C LEU A 756 18.97 -8.21 31.97
N LYS A 757 19.14 -8.36 33.30
CA LYS A 757 18.11 -8.92 34.19
C LYS A 757 16.78 -8.18 34.07
N ASN A 758 16.78 -6.85 34.08
CA ASN A 758 15.55 -6.07 33.89
C ASN A 758 14.93 -6.24 32.49
N SER A 759 15.73 -6.30 31.42
CA SER A 759 15.23 -6.50 30.06
C SER A 759 14.69 -7.92 29.86
N TRP A 760 15.36 -8.91 30.44
CA TRP A 760 14.96 -10.30 30.48
C TRP A 760 13.67 -10.49 31.27
N THR A 761 13.55 -9.98 32.50
CA THR A 761 12.30 -10.03 33.28
C THR A 761 11.12 -9.40 32.53
N ASN A 762 11.33 -8.29 31.80
CA ASN A 762 10.29 -7.72 30.94
C ASN A 762 9.91 -8.67 29.79
N PHE A 763 10.89 -9.28 29.14
CA PHE A 763 10.67 -10.27 28.09
C PHE A 763 9.95 -11.52 28.61
N THR A 764 10.40 -12.13 29.72
CA THR A 764 9.79 -13.34 30.28
C THR A 764 8.38 -13.07 30.79
N THR A 765 8.12 -11.91 31.38
CA THR A 765 6.77 -11.47 31.77
C THR A 765 5.82 -11.45 30.57
N ILE A 766 6.22 -10.80 29.46
CA ILE A 766 5.37 -10.78 28.26
C ILE A 766 5.30 -12.14 27.57
N ASN A 767 6.40 -12.87 27.48
CA ASN A 767 6.49 -14.12 26.74
C ASN A 767 5.72 -15.24 27.45
N THR A 768 5.87 -15.42 28.76
CA THR A 768 5.14 -16.42 29.55
C THR A 768 3.63 -16.16 29.51
N PHE A 769 3.20 -14.90 29.67
CA PHE A 769 1.78 -14.54 29.63
C PHE A 769 1.17 -14.73 28.24
N TYR A 770 1.80 -14.20 27.18
CA TYR A 770 1.32 -14.39 25.81
C TYR A 770 1.42 -15.85 25.36
N SER A 771 2.42 -16.60 25.81
CA SER A 771 2.53 -18.04 25.55
C SER A 771 1.41 -18.82 26.24
N THR A 772 0.93 -18.36 27.39
CA THR A 772 -0.20 -18.96 28.11
C THR A 772 -1.53 -18.66 27.42
N ILE A 773 -1.79 -17.40 27.04
CA ILE A 773 -2.95 -17.03 26.20
C ILE A 773 -2.94 -17.81 24.89
N LYS A 774 -1.76 -17.87 24.24
CA LYS A 774 -1.56 -18.61 22.99
C LYS A 774 -1.84 -20.10 23.19
N ARG A 775 -1.35 -20.73 24.26
CA ARG A 775 -1.55 -22.17 24.56
C ARG A 775 -2.99 -22.51 24.91
N ASN A 776 -3.64 -21.71 25.76
CA ASN A 776 -4.89 -22.08 26.40
C ASN A 776 -6.13 -21.56 25.66
N ILE A 777 -5.99 -20.47 24.89
CA ILE A 777 -7.13 -19.75 24.32
C ILE A 777 -6.98 -19.62 22.80
N CYS A 778 -5.93 -18.95 22.30
CA CYS A 778 -5.78 -18.74 20.85
C CYS A 778 -5.61 -20.06 20.09
N LEU A 779 -4.61 -20.88 20.44
CA LEU A 779 -4.30 -22.09 19.66
C LEU A 779 -5.35 -23.21 19.80
N PRO A 780 -6.07 -23.40 20.92
CA PRO A 780 -7.20 -24.32 20.97
C PRO A 780 -8.38 -23.84 20.14
N GLN A 781 -8.78 -22.57 20.25
CA GLN A 781 -9.87 -22.03 19.42
C GLN A 781 -9.52 -21.95 17.94
N ILE A 782 -8.25 -21.74 17.59
CA ILE A 782 -7.74 -21.90 16.21
C ILE A 782 -7.69 -23.39 15.84
N GLY A 783 -7.37 -24.26 16.79
CA GLY A 783 -7.23 -25.71 16.67
C GLY A 783 -8.53 -26.46 16.44
N ASP A 784 -9.65 -25.98 16.98
CA ASP A 784 -10.99 -26.47 16.65
C ASP A 784 -11.28 -26.37 15.14
N PHE A 785 -10.66 -25.41 14.45
CA PHE A 785 -10.70 -25.27 12.99
C PHE A 785 -9.46 -25.86 12.29
N PHE A 786 -8.29 -25.89 12.95
CA PHE A 786 -6.98 -26.19 12.37
C PHE A 786 -6.05 -26.98 13.32
N PRO A 787 -6.40 -28.22 13.73
CA PRO A 787 -5.75 -28.90 14.86
C PRO A 787 -4.29 -29.28 14.61
N GLY A 788 -3.90 -29.50 13.35
CA GLY A 788 -2.51 -29.79 12.99
C GLY A 788 -1.56 -28.61 13.17
N HIS A 789 -2.03 -27.38 12.99
CA HIS A 789 -1.23 -26.16 13.20
C HIS A 789 -1.10 -25.80 14.68
N GLN A 790 -2.07 -26.21 15.51
CA GLN A 790 -2.01 -26.08 16.97
C GLN A 790 -0.85 -26.88 17.57
N ALA A 791 -0.74 -28.18 17.26
CA ALA A 791 0.21 -29.07 17.94
C ALA A 791 1.69 -28.63 17.81
N GLN A 792 2.12 -28.22 16.61
CA GLN A 792 3.49 -27.71 16.41
C GLN A 792 3.68 -26.32 17.04
N ALA A 793 2.70 -25.43 16.91
CA ALA A 793 2.76 -24.11 17.54
C ALA A 793 2.66 -24.14 19.07
N LEU A 794 2.23 -25.27 19.65
CA LEU A 794 2.29 -25.63 21.07
C LEU A 794 3.66 -26.21 21.44
N ALA A 795 4.15 -27.21 20.70
CA ALA A 795 5.46 -27.82 20.95
C ALA A 795 6.60 -26.78 20.91
N ASN A 796 6.64 -25.92 19.88
CA ASN A 796 7.61 -24.82 19.78
C ASN A 796 7.47 -23.81 20.95
N ASN A 797 6.26 -23.67 21.51
CA ASN A 797 5.98 -22.81 22.66
C ASN A 797 6.45 -23.45 23.98
N GLU A 798 6.45 -24.78 24.05
CA GLU A 798 6.93 -25.56 25.18
C GLU A 798 8.45 -25.64 25.18
N THR A 799 9.09 -25.88 24.02
CA THR A 799 10.55 -25.77 23.90
C THR A 799 11.02 -24.35 24.20
N MET A 800 10.33 -23.32 23.72
CA MET A 800 10.65 -21.92 24.07
C MET A 800 10.54 -21.68 25.58
N ILE A 801 9.51 -22.17 26.27
CA ILE A 801 9.43 -22.05 27.74
C ILE A 801 10.53 -22.87 28.44
N GLN A 802 10.87 -24.06 27.97
CA GLN A 802 11.93 -24.89 28.54
C GLN A 802 13.32 -24.24 28.42
N GLU A 803 13.66 -23.68 27.25
CA GLU A 803 14.92 -22.94 27.08
C GLU A 803 14.92 -21.63 27.90
N GLN A 804 13.77 -20.93 27.98
CA GLN A 804 13.62 -19.75 28.86
C GLN A 804 13.91 -20.10 30.32
N MET A 805 13.37 -21.22 30.83
CA MET A 805 13.62 -21.68 32.21
C MET A 805 15.10 -22.02 32.48
N LYS A 806 15.84 -22.51 31.47
CA LYS A 806 17.30 -22.72 31.61
C LYS A 806 18.04 -21.39 31.75
N ILE A 807 17.64 -20.37 30.97
CA ILE A 807 18.22 -19.02 31.06
C ILE A 807 17.84 -18.34 32.38
N ASP A 808 16.61 -18.51 32.87
CA ASP A 808 16.17 -18.03 34.19
C ASP A 808 17.03 -18.62 35.32
N ALA A 809 17.39 -19.91 35.23
CA ALA A 809 18.31 -20.57 36.16
C ALA A 809 19.73 -20.01 36.08
N LEU A 810 20.26 -19.79 34.86
CA LEU A 810 21.58 -19.18 34.61
C LEU A 810 21.67 -17.71 35.04
N LEU A 811 20.55 -17.00 35.17
CA LEU A 811 20.49 -15.61 35.63
C LEU A 811 20.23 -15.48 37.15
N SER A 812 19.54 -16.43 37.76
CA SER A 812 19.31 -16.49 39.22
C SER A 812 20.55 -16.93 39.99
N SER A 813 21.40 -17.70 39.32
CA SER A 813 22.79 -18.00 39.62
C SER A 813 23.56 -16.83 40.31
N PRO A 814 24.06 -16.97 41.57
CA PRO A 814 24.80 -15.91 42.31
C PRO A 814 26.07 -15.40 41.64
N ALA A 815 26.55 -16.08 40.60
CA ALA A 815 27.36 -15.48 39.58
C ALA A 815 26.93 -16.11 38.22
N ALA A 816 26.95 -15.37 37.11
CA ALA A 816 26.42 -15.90 35.84
C ALA A 816 27.56 -16.41 34.94
N ASP A 817 27.45 -17.61 34.38
CA ASP A 817 28.40 -18.07 33.35
C ASP A 817 28.07 -17.33 32.07
N THR A 818 28.81 -16.25 31.82
CA THR A 818 28.46 -15.32 30.75
C THR A 818 28.67 -15.92 29.37
N VAL A 819 29.51 -16.94 29.21
CA VAL A 819 29.69 -17.67 27.95
C VAL A 819 28.58 -18.69 27.73
N ALA A 820 28.20 -19.44 28.78
CA ALA A 820 27.04 -20.34 28.71
C ALA A 820 25.72 -19.56 28.53
N LEU A 821 25.58 -18.42 29.23
CA LEU A 821 24.45 -17.50 29.13
C LEU A 821 24.35 -16.90 27.72
N LYS A 822 25.46 -16.43 27.15
CA LYS A 822 25.56 -15.93 25.77
C LYS A 822 25.10 -16.97 24.76
N THR A 823 25.64 -18.19 24.84
CA THR A 823 25.29 -19.29 23.95
C THR A 823 23.80 -19.63 24.06
N ALA A 824 23.31 -19.88 25.28
CA ALA A 824 21.91 -20.15 25.54
C ALA A 824 20.99 -19.02 25.06
N MET A 825 21.39 -17.75 25.26
CA MET A 825 20.64 -16.58 24.83
C MET A 825 20.60 -16.46 23.30
N THR A 826 21.69 -16.71 22.60
CA THR A 826 21.74 -16.68 21.13
C THR A 826 20.87 -17.78 20.53
N ASP A 827 21.00 -19.02 21.04
CA ASP A 827 20.16 -20.15 20.64
C ASP A 827 18.68 -19.88 20.94
N PHE A 828 18.38 -19.27 22.08
CA PHE A 828 17.03 -18.89 22.46
C PHE A 828 16.45 -17.73 21.63
N ILE A 829 17.25 -16.71 21.29
CA ILE A 829 16.85 -15.64 20.37
C ILE A 829 16.53 -16.23 19.00
N GLN A 830 17.33 -17.19 18.51
CA GLN A 830 17.05 -17.87 17.25
C GLN A 830 15.80 -18.75 17.35
N LEU A 831 15.65 -19.55 18.41
CA LEU A 831 14.43 -20.34 18.68
C LEU A 831 13.18 -19.45 18.76
N CYS A 832 13.28 -18.26 19.36
CA CYS A 832 12.18 -17.29 19.40
C CYS A 832 11.89 -16.71 18.02
N ARG A 833 12.91 -16.38 17.21
CA ARG A 833 12.73 -15.95 15.81
C ARG A 833 12.02 -17.05 15.02
N ASP A 834 12.54 -18.27 15.03
CA ASP A 834 11.96 -19.43 14.35
C ASP A 834 10.51 -19.70 14.81
N THR A 835 10.24 -19.56 16.11
CA THR A 835 8.89 -19.72 16.68
C THR A 835 7.95 -18.58 16.29
N TYR A 836 8.43 -17.34 16.24
CA TYR A 836 7.61 -16.19 15.86
C TYR A 836 7.35 -16.18 14.36
N ASP A 837 8.35 -16.48 13.55
CA ASP A 837 8.26 -16.57 12.09
C ASP A 837 7.39 -17.78 11.70
N HIS A 838 7.49 -18.92 12.40
CA HIS A 838 6.52 -20.02 12.25
C HIS A 838 5.08 -19.55 12.52
N VAL A 839 4.83 -18.77 13.58
CA VAL A 839 3.49 -18.22 13.86
C VAL A 839 3.06 -17.20 12.79
N GLU A 840 3.96 -16.38 12.26
CA GLU A 840 3.66 -15.40 11.21
C GLU A 840 3.42 -16.01 9.83
N ASP A 841 4.07 -17.13 9.53
CA ASP A 841 3.95 -17.84 8.25
C ASP A 841 2.84 -18.90 8.26
N HIS A 842 2.52 -19.50 9.42
CA HIS A 842 1.59 -20.63 9.51
C HIS A 842 0.28 -20.29 10.24
N ILE A 843 0.31 -19.49 11.30
CA ILE A 843 -0.89 -19.16 12.10
C ILE A 843 -1.54 -17.86 11.63
N ARG A 844 -0.77 -16.78 11.51
CA ARG A 844 -1.23 -15.43 11.13
C ARG A 844 -1.98 -15.40 9.78
N PRO A 845 -1.57 -16.14 8.71
CA PRO A 845 -2.29 -16.10 7.44
C PRO A 845 -3.62 -16.86 7.53
N VAL A 846 -3.64 -18.00 8.24
CA VAL A 846 -4.84 -18.80 8.50
C VAL A 846 -5.87 -17.99 9.28
N VAL A 847 -5.46 -17.37 10.39
CA VAL A 847 -6.30 -16.49 11.21
C VAL A 847 -6.85 -15.33 10.38
N ARG A 848 -6.01 -14.63 9.61
CA ARG A 848 -6.43 -13.46 8.81
C ARG A 848 -7.35 -13.80 7.64
N ARG A 849 -7.23 -15.00 7.04
CA ARG A 849 -7.94 -15.39 5.82
C ARG A 849 -9.22 -16.18 6.09
N TYR A 850 -9.23 -17.05 7.10
CA TYR A 850 -10.32 -18.01 7.30
C TYR A 850 -11.14 -17.78 8.57
N ILE A 851 -10.60 -17.15 9.61
CA ILE A 851 -11.38 -16.86 10.82
C ILE A 851 -12.17 -15.56 10.61
N PRO A 852 -13.52 -15.58 10.65
CA PRO A 852 -14.33 -14.38 10.43
C PRO A 852 -14.03 -13.28 11.44
N GLY A 853 -14.15 -12.02 11.04
CA GLY A 853 -13.94 -10.86 11.93
C GLY A 853 -14.68 -10.93 13.27
N PRO A 854 -15.95 -11.37 13.34
CA PRO A 854 -16.66 -11.61 14.60
C PRO A 854 -16.06 -12.71 15.47
N VAL A 855 -15.49 -13.76 14.88
CA VAL A 855 -14.82 -14.85 15.61
C VAL A 855 -13.43 -14.40 16.08
N GLN A 856 -12.67 -13.65 15.27
CA GLN A 856 -11.45 -12.97 15.71
C GLN A 856 -11.72 -12.01 16.88
N LYS A 857 -12.85 -11.31 16.85
CA LYS A 857 -13.32 -10.46 17.94
C LYS A 857 -13.68 -11.29 19.18
N LYS A 858 -14.34 -12.45 19.02
CA LYS A 858 -14.63 -13.36 20.13
C LYS A 858 -13.35 -13.93 20.76
N ILE A 859 -12.42 -14.47 19.96
CA ILE A 859 -11.12 -14.96 20.45
C ILE A 859 -10.42 -13.87 21.28
N MET A 860 -10.47 -12.60 20.84
CA MET A 860 -9.88 -11.48 21.57
C MET A 860 -10.57 -11.17 22.91
N VAL A 861 -11.89 -11.38 23.01
CA VAL A 861 -12.68 -11.24 24.25
C VAL A 861 -12.40 -12.41 25.19
N ASP A 862 -12.44 -13.64 24.68
CA ASP A 862 -12.12 -14.86 25.43
C ASP A 862 -10.68 -14.77 25.98
N CYS A 863 -9.71 -14.26 25.19
CA CYS A 863 -8.34 -13.97 25.64
C CYS A 863 -8.28 -12.94 26.78
N TRP A 864 -9.23 -12.02 26.87
CA TRP A 864 -9.27 -10.99 27.91
C TRP A 864 -9.90 -11.48 29.21
N ASP A 865 -11.01 -12.21 29.11
CA ASP A 865 -11.79 -12.63 30.27
C ASP A 865 -11.25 -13.94 30.91
N ASP A 866 -10.68 -14.87 30.14
CA ASP A 866 -10.14 -16.15 30.66
C ASP A 866 -8.66 -16.07 31.10
N ALA A 867 -7.94 -15.01 30.75
CA ALA A 867 -6.55 -14.80 31.16
C ALA A 867 -6.45 -14.03 32.51
N PRO A 868 -5.41 -14.27 33.33
CA PRO A 868 -5.27 -13.59 34.62
C PRO A 868 -5.14 -12.07 34.44
N LYS A 869 -6.02 -11.32 35.10
CA LYS A 869 -6.20 -9.87 34.95
C LYS A 869 -4.93 -9.06 35.25
N GLU A 870 -4.13 -9.53 36.21
CA GLU A 870 -2.83 -8.94 36.58
C GLU A 870 -1.81 -9.03 35.43
N GLY A 871 -1.83 -10.12 34.66
CA GLY A 871 -0.96 -10.30 33.50
C GLY A 871 -1.25 -9.29 32.38
N TRP A 872 -2.51 -8.90 32.18
CA TRP A 872 -2.84 -7.79 31.26
C TRP A 872 -2.30 -6.44 31.76
N TRP A 873 -2.35 -6.22 33.08
CA TRP A 873 -1.82 -5.01 33.72
C TRP A 873 -0.30 -4.88 33.57
N ALA A 874 0.43 -6.00 33.64
CA ALA A 874 1.87 -6.04 33.43
C ALA A 874 2.26 -5.95 31.94
N THR A 875 1.59 -6.70 31.06
CA THR A 875 2.09 -6.90 29.68
C THR A 875 1.70 -5.82 28.68
N ILE A 876 0.50 -5.23 28.78
CA ILE A 876 0.05 -4.19 27.83
C ILE A 876 1.01 -3.00 27.81
N PRO A 877 1.46 -2.46 28.96
CA PRO A 877 2.42 -1.37 28.97
C PRO A 877 3.78 -1.79 28.39
N ILE A 878 4.31 -2.97 28.74
CA ILE A 878 5.62 -3.45 28.24
C ILE A 878 5.60 -3.59 26.70
N VAL A 879 4.52 -4.12 26.11
CA VAL A 879 4.40 -4.24 24.65
C VAL A 879 4.29 -2.86 23.99
N VAL A 880 3.47 -1.95 24.54
CA VAL A 880 3.35 -0.57 24.03
C VAL A 880 4.68 0.19 24.14
N GLN A 881 5.47 -0.05 25.18
CA GLN A 881 6.76 0.58 25.40
C GLN A 881 7.82 0.10 24.40
N ASN A 882 7.82 -1.21 24.06
CA ASN A 882 8.85 -1.85 23.24
C ASN A 882 8.49 -2.01 21.76
N LEU A 883 7.26 -1.68 21.34
CA LEU A 883 6.92 -1.57 19.92
C LEU A 883 7.73 -0.45 19.24
N PRO A 884 8.48 -0.73 18.15
CA PRO A 884 9.42 0.24 17.57
C PRO A 884 8.72 1.43 16.90
N MET A 885 7.53 1.26 16.34
CA MET A 885 6.79 2.34 15.67
C MET A 885 5.58 2.84 16.47
N GLN A 886 5.43 4.17 16.60
CA GLN A 886 4.20 4.77 17.17
C GLN A 886 2.89 4.32 16.49
N ALA A 887 2.94 3.98 15.20
CA ALA A 887 1.77 3.48 14.47
C ALA A 887 1.41 2.05 14.90
N GLN A 888 2.39 1.21 15.22
CA GLN A 888 2.18 -0.10 15.81
C GLN A 888 1.60 0.03 17.23
N ARG A 889 2.13 0.94 18.07
CA ARG A 889 1.59 1.22 19.43
C ARG A 889 0.11 1.60 19.40
N LEU A 890 -0.21 2.57 18.55
CA LEU A 890 -1.58 3.03 18.29
C LEU A 890 -2.47 1.89 17.79
N THR A 891 -1.93 1.01 16.94
CA THR A 891 -2.63 -0.15 16.39
C THR A 891 -2.90 -1.22 17.43
N TYR A 892 -1.89 -1.55 18.24
CA TYR A 892 -1.98 -2.54 19.29
C TYR A 892 -3.12 -2.18 20.23
N ILE A 893 -3.16 -0.94 20.73
CA ILE A 893 -4.28 -0.48 21.58
C ILE A 893 -5.62 -0.49 20.82
N ARG A 894 -5.65 -0.03 19.55
CA ARG A 894 -6.87 -0.08 18.73
C ARG A 894 -7.37 -1.49 18.46
N ALA A 895 -6.52 -2.51 18.48
CA ALA A 895 -6.93 -3.91 18.35
C ALA A 895 -7.79 -4.35 19.54
N PHE A 896 -7.40 -3.99 20.77
CA PHE A 896 -8.23 -4.20 21.97
C PHE A 896 -9.52 -3.38 21.90
N LEU A 897 -9.44 -2.07 21.59
CA LEU A 897 -10.63 -1.21 21.55
C LEU A 897 -11.66 -1.61 20.49
N TRP A 898 -11.23 -2.19 19.36
CA TRP A 898 -12.15 -2.69 18.33
C TRP A 898 -12.89 -3.96 18.78
N ALA A 899 -12.23 -4.78 19.61
CA ALA A 899 -12.81 -5.98 20.19
C ALA A 899 -13.66 -5.68 21.43
N MET A 900 -13.23 -4.76 22.29
CA MET A 900 -13.81 -4.50 23.60
C MET A 900 -13.88 -2.98 23.89
N PRO A 901 -14.72 -2.23 23.17
CA PRO A 901 -14.84 -0.78 23.37
C PRO A 901 -15.29 -0.43 24.79
N GLU A 902 -16.10 -1.27 25.45
CA GLU A 902 -16.54 -1.12 26.84
C GLU A 902 -15.39 -1.22 27.87
N ARG A 903 -14.25 -1.84 27.51
CA ARG A 903 -13.05 -1.94 28.34
C ARG A 903 -12.10 -0.75 28.20
N CYS A 904 -12.44 0.26 27.38
CA CYS A 904 -11.54 1.38 27.02
C CYS A 904 -10.92 2.11 28.21
N GLN A 905 -11.69 2.29 29.29
CA GLN A 905 -11.23 2.95 30.52
C GLN A 905 -10.23 2.09 31.30
N GLN A 906 -10.38 0.75 31.29
CA GLN A 906 -9.48 -0.17 32.00
C GLN A 906 -8.13 -0.27 31.27
N ILE A 907 -8.16 -0.47 29.94
CA ILE A 907 -6.98 -0.43 29.07
C ILE A 907 -6.29 0.94 29.17
N GLY A 908 -7.09 2.01 29.21
CA GLY A 908 -6.63 3.38 29.41
C GLY A 908 -5.83 3.58 30.68
N THR A 909 -6.35 3.12 31.83
CA THR A 909 -5.66 3.20 33.12
C THR A 909 -4.37 2.37 33.14
N MET A 910 -4.38 1.15 32.59
CA MET A 910 -3.19 0.31 32.47
C MET A 910 -2.07 1.02 31.70
N VAL A 911 -2.38 1.57 30.53
CA VAL A 911 -1.42 2.30 29.70
C VAL A 911 -0.97 3.59 30.39
N ALA A 912 -1.89 4.37 30.99
CA ALA A 912 -1.58 5.63 31.65
C ALA A 912 -0.60 5.49 32.83
N LEU A 913 -0.68 4.40 33.57
CA LEU A 913 0.17 4.12 34.73
C LEU A 913 1.46 3.37 34.38
N GLY A 914 1.46 2.58 33.30
CA GLY A 914 2.56 1.66 32.99
C GLY A 914 3.52 2.08 31.86
N VAL A 915 3.19 3.09 31.04
CA VAL A 915 4.10 3.57 29.97
C VAL A 915 4.73 4.90 30.33
N ASP A 916 5.84 5.25 29.68
CA ASP A 916 6.50 6.53 29.94
C ASP A 916 5.59 7.73 29.60
N SER A 917 5.81 8.87 30.29
CA SER A 917 4.95 10.05 30.16
C SER A 917 4.90 10.64 28.74
N VAL A 918 5.93 10.44 27.90
CA VAL A 918 5.96 10.88 26.50
C VAL A 918 5.13 9.95 25.63
N THR A 919 5.22 8.64 25.84
CA THR A 919 4.37 7.63 25.18
C THR A 919 2.91 7.83 25.57
N TRP A 920 2.60 8.05 26.86
CA TRP A 920 1.24 8.34 27.33
C TRP A 920 0.69 9.63 26.73
N TYR A 921 1.44 10.73 26.76
CA TYR A 921 1.03 12.01 26.18
C TYR A 921 0.66 11.89 24.69
N ARG A 922 1.49 11.16 23.91
CA ARG A 922 1.24 10.91 22.47
C ARG A 922 0.00 10.04 22.25
N LEU A 923 -0.22 9.03 23.09
CA LEU A 923 -1.38 8.14 22.98
C LEU A 923 -2.68 8.84 23.36
N LYS A 924 -2.75 9.56 24.49
CA LYS A 924 -3.99 10.26 24.90
C LYS A 924 -4.45 11.35 23.93
N HIS A 925 -3.53 11.93 23.15
CA HIS A 925 -3.87 12.87 22.08
C HIS A 925 -4.42 12.16 20.81
N GLN A 926 -3.98 10.94 20.52
CA GLN A 926 -4.38 10.17 19.33
C GLN A 926 -5.54 9.18 19.56
N LEU A 927 -5.84 8.91 20.84
CA LEU A 927 -6.93 8.10 21.36
C LEU A 927 -7.51 8.79 22.62
N PRO A 928 -8.34 9.82 22.47
CA PRO A 928 -8.94 10.49 23.64
C PRO A 928 -9.92 9.59 24.41
N GLU A 929 -10.42 8.52 23.77
CA GLU A 929 -11.35 7.53 24.33
C GLU A 929 -10.75 6.69 25.48
N ILE A 930 -9.42 6.57 25.55
CA ILE A 930 -8.73 5.80 26.61
C ILE A 930 -8.28 6.66 27.80
N ILE A 931 -8.64 7.95 27.86
CA ILE A 931 -8.31 8.77 29.03
C ILE A 931 -9.10 8.23 30.23
N PRO A 932 -8.49 7.95 31.40
CA PRO A 932 -9.22 7.49 32.58
C PRO A 932 -10.11 8.57 33.21
N ARG A 933 -11.19 8.15 33.89
CA ARG A 933 -11.98 9.04 34.76
C ARG A 933 -11.09 9.66 35.84
N GLY A 934 -11.16 10.98 35.98
CA GLY A 934 -10.36 11.75 36.95
C GLY A 934 -9.06 12.33 36.40
N GLU A 935 -8.57 11.88 35.24
CA GLU A 935 -7.40 12.46 34.57
C GLU A 935 -7.78 13.68 33.71
N ALA A 936 -6.88 14.65 33.64
CA ALA A 936 -7.06 15.90 32.92
C ALA A 936 -7.29 15.66 31.41
N GLY A 937 -8.48 16.07 30.95
CA GLY A 937 -8.94 15.88 29.57
C GLY A 937 -9.97 14.76 29.38
N TRP A 938 -10.35 14.04 30.44
CA TRP A 938 -11.44 13.06 30.38
C TRP A 938 -12.75 13.66 29.86
N LYS A 939 -13.46 12.89 29.04
CA LYS A 939 -14.82 13.21 28.58
C LYS A 939 -15.66 11.94 28.63
N LYS A 940 -16.96 12.09 28.90
CA LYS A 940 -17.94 11.03 28.73
C LYS A 940 -18.16 10.81 27.23
N PHE A 941 -17.49 9.80 26.68
CA PHE A 941 -17.67 9.29 25.33
C PHE A 941 -18.78 8.22 25.31
#